data_AF-A0A972ZZX8-F1
#
_entry.id   AF-A0A972ZZX8-F1
#
_cell.length_a   1.000
_cell.length_b   1.000
_cell.length_c   1.000
_cell.angle_alpha   90.00
_cell.angle_beta   90.00
_cell.angle_gamma   90.00
#
_symmetry.space_group_name_H-M   'P 1'
#
loop_
_entity.id
_entity.type
_entity.pdbx_description
1 polymer ?
#
loop_
_entity_poly.entity_id
_entity_poly.type
_entity_poly.pdbx_seq_one_letter_code
_entity_poly.pdbx_strand_id
1 'polypeptide(L)'
;MKPSKQSVEKCIQGIQYDASPETHDKVMRRVLLAMDVCPRNHSSASALIGSLIMKSSITKLAIAAVLIMAVIFGFQHVGSNSIAWADVVAQFSAVPYFSATVYIKEGVASDPKQIEFWMSRDQRVRIRTGTQVVFGRKGHVVKAFDYQQRRAVAADPIAEQFLERLSRIQPFSLDAVIRVMFQGDMQDVTPLVNPDAVISQDMVVFDLDLPGTPEWARIWALRESRLPVRMKIWDPRGGNLSDAVFEYAKEQSDVFFDPNAFERQLQSRQNKSRVNMAYANLKDPGGQATTPEDLFAQSGYHLPEIKHVGITPDGAVWVIADKGLNKMPNGRSVYGFSQLKDDLGRAYVRVYASHRTNLDQSRQVFVPAEYPFDPRIPGKLILVCEADDGRVRVEHELIGTVELTQWQQGQSWPADTIRDPEVSFRVSMARKHCEKEQYDEAEKTLVTIQGSPDEDRMALERELVRMHMLFKQAKYAEVVAMGDQLMPAMKKEYQRWRGSATGPSLFIDYLIALACDDQVDRVKGLWQEIKEIKPHLSAKLNSRARQNLAESTAYHFKMCLDRMVPQISRKAHLTIEQINDLFGIDIKQDKTFRWTTFWDWNPEYDKPPYKNWERHLAVLSEHFQTHPLPENMALLERDKIETYGVRIVKMPGIDSHHAENLDSPFKPYARGYRFPESAGRLRIESPLLDVTLNHDLICRPKTPLDEKIIFLLDHFGLEVVEVNEPRTVWVARYDGRTLKDYHQVTAPIPYAGGEQRTAGMKWSASGGGFGVSRLFQNFMLDQNSDYKAAGILIRDETGLTEPISYERPGWTGPEGPSLARKWFADQFGITFTEETRILTTYVIRNRVH
;
A
#
# COMPACT_ATOMS: atom_id res chain seq x y z
N MET A 1 -29.95 49.81 0.17
CA MET A 1 -31.40 50.05 -0.03
C MET A 1 -32.12 48.72 0.13
N LYS A 2 -33.12 48.60 1.01
CA LYS A 2 -33.99 47.40 1.05
C LYS A 2 -34.98 47.49 -0.14
N PRO A 3 -35.25 46.38 -0.85
CA PRO A 3 -36.31 46.36 -1.86
C PRO A 3 -37.65 46.64 -1.19
N SER A 4 -38.52 47.38 -1.87
CA SER A 4 -39.86 47.66 -1.35
C SER A 4 -40.65 46.35 -1.22
N LYS A 5 -41.58 46.28 -0.26
CA LYS A 5 -42.49 45.13 -0.09
C LYS A 5 -43.19 44.76 -1.41
N GLN A 6 -43.56 45.77 -2.19
CA GLN A 6 -44.15 45.64 -3.53
C GLN A 6 -43.20 44.99 -4.56
N SER A 7 -41.90 45.25 -4.47
CA SER A 7 -40.90 44.66 -5.36
C SER A 7 -40.68 43.18 -5.08
N VAL A 8 -40.76 42.78 -3.80
CA VAL A 8 -40.62 41.37 -3.37
C VAL A 8 -41.87 40.58 -3.72
N GLU A 9 -43.07 41.15 -3.51
CA GLU A 9 -44.34 40.53 -3.92
C GLU A 9 -44.40 40.29 -5.44
N LYS A 10 -43.96 41.25 -6.27
CA LYS A 10 -43.85 41.06 -7.72
C LYS A 10 -42.87 39.96 -8.13
N CYS A 11 -41.74 39.84 -7.42
CA CYS A 11 -40.75 38.80 -7.69
C CYS A 11 -41.29 37.39 -7.40
N ILE A 12 -42.07 37.23 -6.34
CA ILE A 12 -42.63 35.93 -5.94
C ILE A 12 -43.82 35.54 -6.83
N GLN A 13 -44.64 36.50 -7.26
CA GLN A 13 -45.73 36.26 -8.21
C GLN A 13 -45.24 35.82 -9.61
N GLY A 14 -43.98 36.12 -9.96
CA GLY A 14 -43.37 35.70 -11.22
C GLY A 14 -42.81 34.27 -11.21
N ILE A 15 -42.80 33.58 -10.06
CA ILE A 15 -42.29 32.21 -9.95
C ILE A 15 -43.45 31.24 -10.16
N GLN A 16 -43.51 30.59 -11.32
CA GLN A 16 -44.46 29.51 -11.55
C GLN A 16 -43.97 28.22 -10.85
N TYR A 17 -44.70 27.77 -9.85
CA TYR A 17 -44.54 26.44 -9.25
C TYR A 17 -45.91 25.87 -8.89
N ASP A 18 -46.04 24.55 -9.04
CA ASP A 18 -47.31 23.82 -8.89
C ASP A 18 -47.61 23.60 -7.40
N ALA A 19 -48.42 24.49 -6.83
CA ALA A 19 -48.82 24.42 -5.42
C ALA A 19 -50.27 24.85 -5.25
N SER A 20 -50.94 24.29 -4.23
CA SER A 20 -52.30 24.68 -3.90
C SER A 20 -52.36 26.17 -3.47
N PRO A 21 -53.49 26.87 -3.70
CA PRO A 21 -53.65 28.27 -3.31
C PRO A 21 -53.35 28.54 -1.82
N GLU A 22 -53.73 27.62 -0.94
CA GLU A 22 -53.40 27.71 0.50
C GLU A 22 -51.89 27.65 0.79
N THR A 23 -51.15 26.87 0.02
CA THR A 23 -49.69 26.75 0.16
C THR A 23 -49.00 28.02 -0.31
N HIS A 24 -49.51 28.62 -1.39
CA HIS A 24 -49.03 29.90 -1.90
C HIS A 24 -49.21 31.03 -0.86
N ASP A 25 -50.40 31.15 -0.28
CA ASP A 25 -50.70 32.15 0.75
C ASP A 25 -49.87 31.96 2.02
N LYS A 26 -49.61 30.71 2.42
CA LYS A 26 -48.82 30.39 3.61
C LYS A 26 -47.34 30.74 3.43
N VAL A 27 -46.79 30.54 2.23
CA VAL A 27 -45.43 30.96 1.88
C VAL A 27 -45.33 32.48 1.86
N MET A 28 -46.29 33.16 1.23
CA MET A 28 -46.33 34.62 1.16
C MET A 28 -46.38 35.24 2.57
N ARG A 29 -47.24 34.72 3.43
CA ARG A 29 -47.39 35.21 4.82
C ARG A 29 -46.11 35.01 5.64
N ARG A 30 -45.37 33.92 5.44
CA ARG A 30 -44.10 33.65 6.13
C ARG A 30 -42.96 34.55 5.66
N VAL A 31 -42.87 34.82 4.36
CA VAL A 31 -41.85 35.72 3.79
C VAL A 31 -42.05 37.14 4.30
N LEU A 32 -43.30 37.61 4.34
CA LEU A 32 -43.64 38.93 4.88
C LEU A 32 -43.37 39.03 6.40
N LEU A 33 -43.66 37.97 7.17
CA LEU A 33 -43.35 37.93 8.60
C LEU A 33 -41.83 37.97 8.86
N ALA A 34 -41.03 37.26 8.05
CA ALA A 34 -39.58 37.25 8.18
C ALA A 34 -38.94 38.62 7.87
N MET A 35 -39.60 39.45 7.05
CA MET A 35 -39.14 40.81 6.77
C MET A 35 -39.39 41.79 7.94
N ASP A 36 -40.44 41.56 8.74
CA ASP A 36 -40.81 42.40 9.89
C ASP A 36 -40.02 42.05 11.17
N VAL A 37 -39.44 40.84 11.27
CA VAL A 37 -38.78 40.32 12.49
C VAL A 37 -37.25 40.57 12.52
N CYS A 38 -36.73 41.55 11.79
CA CYS A 38 -35.31 41.96 11.91
C CYS A 38 -35.15 43.26 12.72
N PRO A 39 -34.71 43.23 14.00
CA PRO A 39 -34.37 44.43 14.74
C PRO A 39 -32.99 44.98 14.37
N ARG A 40 -32.89 46.31 14.35
CA ARG A 40 -31.69 47.12 14.13
C ARG A 40 -30.77 47.05 15.36
N ASN A 41 -29.45 46.99 15.16
CA ASN A 41 -28.47 47.25 16.22
C ASN A 41 -27.83 48.63 16.05
N HIS A 42 -27.89 49.46 17.10
CA HIS A 42 -26.88 50.45 17.44
C HIS A 42 -26.83 50.65 18.97
N SER A 43 -25.64 50.36 19.53
CA SER A 43 -24.95 50.99 20.69
C SER A 43 -25.77 51.61 21.85
N SER A 44 -25.54 51.15 23.08
CA SER A 44 -24.60 51.76 24.06
C SER A 44 -24.88 51.34 25.52
N ALA A 45 -23.86 51.58 26.34
CA ALA A 45 -23.59 51.14 27.71
C ALA A 45 -24.60 51.51 28.84
N SER A 46 -24.48 50.72 29.91
CA SER A 46 -24.44 51.09 31.35
C SER A 46 -25.71 51.10 32.23
N ALA A 47 -25.60 50.26 33.28
CA ALA A 47 -25.81 50.56 34.72
C ALA A 47 -27.17 50.38 35.43
N LEU A 48 -27.07 49.55 36.50
CA LEU A 48 -27.61 49.70 37.87
C LEU A 48 -29.06 49.26 38.25
N ILE A 49 -29.09 48.12 38.96
CA ILE A 49 -29.60 47.87 40.34
C ILE A 49 -30.90 48.55 40.81
N GLY A 50 -31.84 47.73 41.32
CA GLY A 50 -32.88 48.15 42.26
C GLY A 50 -33.78 47.00 42.74
N SER A 51 -33.81 46.76 44.04
CA SER A 51 -34.23 45.54 44.77
C SER A 51 -35.68 45.47 45.30
N LEU A 52 -36.02 44.29 45.86
CA LEU A 52 -37.08 43.90 46.85
C LEU A 52 -38.42 43.39 46.27
N ILE A 53 -38.81 42.11 46.40
CA ILE A 53 -39.11 41.22 47.57
C ILE A 53 -40.53 41.46 48.18
N MET A 54 -41.52 40.60 47.86
CA MET A 54 -42.16 39.63 48.80
C MET A 54 -43.46 38.96 48.25
N LYS A 55 -43.47 37.62 48.40
CA LYS A 55 -44.56 36.72 48.86
C LYS A 55 -45.77 36.34 47.97
N SER A 56 -45.69 35.07 47.52
CA SER A 56 -46.69 34.00 47.47
C SER A 56 -48.02 34.19 46.73
N SER A 57 -48.21 33.41 45.65
CA SER A 57 -49.14 32.25 45.57
C SER A 57 -49.52 31.95 44.12
N ILE A 58 -48.60 31.37 43.32
CA ILE A 58 -48.93 30.87 41.96
C ILE A 58 -48.34 29.48 41.76
N THR A 59 -48.85 28.52 42.53
CA THR A 59 -48.70 27.07 42.25
C THR A 59 -49.99 26.49 41.65
N LYS A 60 -50.80 27.33 40.97
CA LYS A 60 -52.08 26.91 40.36
C LYS A 60 -52.36 27.43 38.94
N LEU A 61 -51.40 28.07 38.26
CA LEU A 61 -51.59 28.50 36.86
C LEU A 61 -50.59 27.90 35.84
N ALA A 62 -49.65 27.03 36.26
CA ALA A 62 -48.76 26.33 35.32
C ALA A 62 -49.29 24.96 34.85
N ILE A 63 -50.28 24.37 35.54
CA ILE A 63 -50.82 23.04 35.18
C ILE A 63 -51.96 23.14 34.16
N ALA A 64 -52.69 24.27 34.11
CA ALA A 64 -53.77 24.47 33.14
C ALA A 64 -53.26 24.84 31.73
N ALA A 65 -52.17 25.59 31.61
CA ALA A 65 -51.60 25.95 30.30
C ALA A 65 -50.87 24.77 29.63
N VAL A 66 -50.24 23.89 30.42
CA VAL A 66 -49.60 22.66 29.91
C VAL A 66 -50.65 21.61 29.53
N LEU A 67 -51.77 21.49 30.26
CA LEU A 67 -52.86 20.60 29.87
C LEU A 67 -53.66 21.12 28.66
N ILE A 68 -53.84 22.43 28.50
CA ILE A 68 -54.51 22.99 27.31
C ILE A 68 -53.60 22.91 26.08
N MET A 69 -52.29 23.09 26.21
CA MET A 69 -51.34 22.82 25.11
C MET A 69 -51.22 21.32 24.79
N ALA A 70 -51.28 20.43 25.79
CA ALA A 70 -51.29 18.98 25.57
C ALA A 70 -52.62 18.48 24.94
N VAL A 71 -53.75 19.14 25.19
CA VAL A 71 -55.05 18.78 24.59
C VAL A 71 -55.23 19.41 23.20
N ILE A 72 -54.69 20.60 22.93
CA ILE A 72 -54.75 21.21 21.59
C ILE A 72 -53.72 20.57 20.62
N PHE A 73 -52.56 20.13 21.10
CA PHE A 73 -51.66 19.26 20.32
C PHE A 73 -52.08 17.78 20.32
N GLY A 74 -52.87 17.34 21.31
CA GLY A 74 -53.36 15.96 21.42
C GLY A 74 -54.48 15.60 20.43
N PHE A 75 -55.16 16.59 19.82
CA PHE A 75 -56.24 16.33 18.86
C PHE A 75 -55.84 16.45 17.37
N GLN A 76 -54.55 16.68 17.06
CA GLN A 76 -54.03 16.61 15.68
C GLN A 76 -53.15 15.40 15.37
N HIS A 77 -53.09 14.39 16.25
CA HIS A 77 -52.29 13.16 16.06
C HIS A 77 -53.11 11.87 16.14
N VAL A 78 -54.28 11.85 15.49
CA VAL A 78 -54.87 10.57 15.08
C VAL A 78 -54.17 10.16 13.79
N GLY A 79 -52.97 9.57 13.91
CA GLY A 79 -52.31 8.90 12.77
C GLY A 79 -50.78 8.87 12.67
N SER A 80 -49.96 9.12 13.71
CA SER A 80 -48.49 8.95 13.56
C SER A 80 -47.79 8.33 14.78
N ASN A 81 -47.13 7.19 14.55
CA ASN A 81 -46.23 6.47 15.47
C ASN A 81 -44.93 7.27 15.74
N SER A 82 -44.97 8.34 16.53
CA SER A 82 -43.74 9.06 16.93
C SER A 82 -43.08 8.41 18.15
N ILE A 83 -41.80 8.05 18.04
CA ILE A 83 -40.98 7.46 19.13
C ILE A 83 -40.37 8.58 19.95
N ALA A 84 -40.53 8.53 21.27
CA ALA A 84 -39.95 9.50 22.19
C ALA A 84 -38.57 9.05 22.68
N TRP A 85 -37.74 9.99 23.15
CA TRP A 85 -36.44 9.69 23.76
C TRP A 85 -36.55 8.67 24.92
N ALA A 86 -37.58 8.80 25.75
CA ALA A 86 -37.83 7.89 26.87
C ALA A 86 -38.02 6.43 26.43
N ASP A 87 -38.61 6.19 25.25
CA ASP A 87 -38.76 4.84 24.68
C ASP A 87 -37.38 4.22 24.37
N VAL A 88 -36.44 5.03 23.87
CA VAL A 88 -35.08 4.60 23.53
C VAL A 88 -34.27 4.27 24.79
N VAL A 89 -34.34 5.13 25.81
CA VAL A 89 -33.64 4.91 27.09
C VAL A 89 -34.18 3.67 27.80
N ALA A 90 -35.50 3.50 27.85
CA ALA A 90 -36.14 2.34 28.46
C ALA A 90 -35.73 1.05 27.75
N GLN A 91 -35.73 1.04 26.42
CA GLN A 91 -35.33 -0.12 25.65
C GLN A 91 -33.85 -0.46 25.83
N PHE A 92 -32.96 0.54 25.75
CA PHE A 92 -31.52 0.31 25.96
C PHE A 92 -31.24 -0.31 27.34
N SER A 93 -31.94 0.16 28.37
CA SER A 93 -31.80 -0.36 29.74
C SER A 93 -32.32 -1.80 29.90
N ALA A 94 -33.18 -2.27 29.00
CA ALA A 94 -33.71 -3.63 29.00
C ALA A 94 -32.81 -4.66 28.32
N VAL A 95 -31.77 -4.22 27.60
CA VAL A 95 -30.86 -5.09 26.85
C VAL A 95 -29.95 -5.87 27.83
N PRO A 96 -29.86 -7.20 27.72
CA PRO A 96 -29.03 -8.01 28.61
C PRO A 96 -27.53 -7.90 28.31
N TYR A 97 -27.17 -7.54 27.09
CA TYR A 97 -25.79 -7.44 26.63
C TYR A 97 -25.70 -6.54 25.41
N PHE A 98 -24.65 -5.71 25.39
CA PHE A 98 -24.29 -4.96 24.19
C PHE A 98 -22.76 -4.85 24.08
N SER A 99 -22.30 -4.61 22.86
CA SER A 99 -20.95 -4.16 22.57
C SER A 99 -21.00 -2.78 21.94
N ALA A 100 -19.95 -1.99 22.14
CA ALA A 100 -19.80 -0.75 21.42
C ALA A 100 -18.34 -0.52 21.02
N THR A 101 -18.19 0.09 19.85
CA THR A 101 -16.92 0.58 19.35
C THR A 101 -16.95 2.10 19.36
N VAL A 102 -16.02 2.72 20.09
CA VAL A 102 -15.90 4.16 20.26
C VAL A 102 -14.64 4.64 19.55
N TYR A 103 -14.81 5.56 18.62
CA TYR A 103 -13.72 6.28 17.96
C TYR A 103 -13.59 7.66 18.59
N ILE A 104 -12.41 7.98 19.09
CA ILE A 104 -12.11 9.27 19.70
C ILE A 104 -11.04 9.97 18.87
N LYS A 105 -11.36 11.17 18.39
CA LYS A 105 -10.48 12.05 17.62
C LYS A 105 -10.28 13.35 18.38
N GLU A 106 -9.03 13.63 18.78
CA GLU A 106 -8.66 14.82 19.57
C GLU A 106 -8.38 16.07 18.70
N GLY A 107 -8.80 16.07 17.43
CA GLY A 107 -8.67 17.23 16.54
C GLY A 107 -8.80 16.88 15.05
N VAL A 108 -8.86 17.89 14.18
CA VAL A 108 -9.09 17.69 12.72
C VAL A 108 -8.04 16.79 12.05
N ALA A 109 -6.77 16.89 12.47
CA ALA A 109 -5.65 16.17 11.87
C ALA A 109 -5.21 14.92 12.65
N SER A 110 -5.81 14.63 13.81
CA SER A 110 -5.40 13.51 14.65
C SER A 110 -5.96 12.18 14.15
N ASP A 111 -5.18 11.11 14.26
CA ASP A 111 -5.68 9.75 14.02
C ASP A 111 -6.69 9.35 15.10
N PRO A 112 -7.81 8.68 14.73
CA PRO A 112 -8.80 8.26 15.70
C PRO A 112 -8.28 7.10 16.55
N LYS A 113 -8.43 7.20 17.88
CA LYS A 113 -8.23 6.08 18.80
C LYS A 113 -9.49 5.23 18.83
N GLN A 114 -9.34 3.92 18.67
CA GLN A 114 -10.44 2.96 18.75
C GLN A 114 -10.46 2.28 20.12
N ILE A 115 -11.62 2.26 20.75
CA ILE A 115 -11.90 1.53 21.98
C ILE A 115 -13.07 0.60 21.71
N GLU A 116 -12.90 -0.69 21.96
CA GLU A 116 -14.00 -1.65 21.94
C GLU A 116 -14.33 -2.04 23.36
N PHE A 117 -15.60 -2.12 23.69
CA PHE A 117 -15.99 -2.70 24.97
C PHE A 117 -17.24 -3.56 24.85
N TRP A 118 -17.29 -4.55 25.73
CA TRP A 118 -18.36 -5.53 25.85
C TRP A 118 -18.90 -5.45 27.26
N MET A 119 -20.22 -5.40 27.41
CA MET A 119 -20.86 -5.25 28.72
C MET A 119 -22.01 -6.22 28.88
N SER A 120 -22.00 -6.96 30.00
CA SER A 120 -23.08 -7.84 30.43
C SER A 120 -24.05 -7.14 31.39
N ARG A 121 -25.23 -7.74 31.56
CA ARG A 121 -26.27 -7.30 32.51
C ARG A 121 -25.78 -7.24 33.95
N ASP A 122 -24.89 -8.15 34.35
CA ASP A 122 -24.31 -8.18 35.70
C ASP A 122 -23.11 -7.22 35.87
N GLN A 123 -22.96 -6.27 34.94
CA GLN A 123 -21.95 -5.22 34.92
C GLN A 123 -20.51 -5.76 34.88
N ARG A 124 -20.29 -6.91 34.21
CA ARG A 124 -18.94 -7.32 33.79
C ARG A 124 -18.63 -6.58 32.50
N VAL A 125 -17.41 -6.08 32.43
CA VAL A 125 -16.94 -5.29 31.29
C VAL A 125 -15.61 -5.87 30.83
N ARG A 126 -15.45 -5.97 29.52
CA ARG A 126 -14.14 -6.16 28.88
C ARG A 126 -13.92 -5.00 27.93
N ILE A 127 -12.74 -4.39 27.96
CA ILE A 127 -12.36 -3.27 27.11
C ILE A 127 -11.09 -3.65 26.36
N ARG A 128 -11.05 -3.41 25.05
CA ARG A 128 -9.84 -3.45 24.22
C ARG A 128 -9.46 -2.02 23.85
N THR A 129 -8.23 -1.64 24.17
CA THR A 129 -7.65 -0.34 23.79
C THR A 129 -6.17 -0.55 23.45
N GLY A 130 -5.77 -0.18 22.24
CA GLY A 130 -4.41 -0.45 21.75
C GLY A 130 -4.02 -1.93 21.88
N THR A 131 -2.94 -2.18 22.63
CA THR A 131 -2.40 -3.52 22.94
C THR A 131 -2.93 -4.12 24.24
N GLN A 132 -3.86 -3.45 24.92
CA GLN A 132 -4.38 -3.86 26.21
C GLN A 132 -5.79 -4.48 26.12
N VAL A 133 -6.00 -5.50 26.95
CA VAL A 133 -7.33 -6.00 27.32
C VAL A 133 -7.53 -5.72 28.81
N VAL A 134 -8.54 -4.92 29.13
CA VAL A 134 -8.90 -4.51 30.48
C VAL A 134 -10.20 -5.19 30.88
N PHE A 135 -10.20 -5.83 32.03
CA PHE A 135 -11.37 -6.48 32.63
C PHE A 135 -11.88 -5.61 33.77
N GLY A 136 -13.18 -5.33 33.77
CA GLY A 136 -13.85 -4.52 34.78
C GLY A 136 -15.09 -5.19 35.33
N ARG A 137 -15.50 -4.78 36.53
CA ARG A 137 -16.75 -5.23 37.17
C ARG A 137 -17.32 -4.12 38.02
N LYS A 138 -18.63 -3.85 37.89
CA LYS A 138 -19.34 -2.78 38.63
C LYS A 138 -18.62 -1.42 38.56
N GLY A 139 -18.08 -1.10 37.38
CA GLY A 139 -17.38 0.17 37.12
C GLY A 139 -15.97 0.30 37.73
N HIS A 140 -15.35 -0.81 38.18
CA HIS A 140 -13.96 -0.83 38.62
C HIS A 140 -13.12 -1.76 37.75
N VAL A 141 -11.85 -1.40 37.54
CA VAL A 141 -10.86 -2.28 36.92
C VAL A 141 -10.57 -3.47 37.84
N VAL A 142 -10.61 -4.67 37.30
CA VAL A 142 -10.25 -5.92 37.99
C VAL A 142 -8.83 -6.32 37.66
N LYS A 143 -8.49 -6.41 36.35
CA LYS A 143 -7.14 -6.71 35.84
C LYS A 143 -6.97 -6.14 34.43
N ALA A 144 -5.75 -5.83 34.04
CA ALA A 144 -5.40 -5.47 32.67
C ALA A 144 -4.17 -6.24 32.20
N PHE A 145 -4.13 -6.56 30.91
CA PHE A 145 -3.05 -7.32 30.29
C PHE A 145 -2.63 -6.67 28.98
N ASP A 146 -1.33 -6.62 28.75
CA ASP A 146 -0.78 -6.32 27.42
C ASP A 146 -0.59 -7.65 26.69
N TYR A 147 -1.35 -7.88 25.62
CA TYR A 147 -1.33 -9.14 24.90
C TYR A 147 -0.12 -9.29 23.96
N GLN A 148 0.60 -8.21 23.66
CA GLN A 148 1.84 -8.26 22.89
C GLN A 148 3.02 -8.66 23.80
N GLN A 149 3.09 -8.05 24.99
CA GLN A 149 4.11 -8.31 26.00
C GLN A 149 3.79 -9.55 26.86
N ARG A 150 2.57 -10.07 26.75
CA ARG A 150 2.08 -11.27 27.45
C ARG A 150 2.21 -11.20 28.97
N ARG A 151 1.87 -10.06 29.54
CA ARG A 151 1.93 -9.83 30.99
C ARG A 151 0.80 -8.95 31.48
N ALA A 152 0.52 -9.05 32.77
CA ALA A 152 -0.31 -8.09 33.46
C ALA A 152 0.36 -6.71 33.46
N VAL A 153 -0.43 -5.66 33.26
CA VAL A 153 0.01 -4.26 33.22
C VAL A 153 -1.00 -3.38 33.97
N ALA A 154 -0.63 -2.13 34.25
CA ALA A 154 -1.60 -1.13 34.69
C ALA A 154 -2.60 -0.86 33.55
N ALA A 155 -3.87 -0.64 33.90
CA ALA A 155 -4.91 -0.36 32.91
C ALA A 155 -4.63 0.96 32.20
N ASP A 156 -4.96 0.99 30.91
CA ASP A 156 -4.95 2.22 30.12
C ASP A 156 -5.81 3.32 30.79
N PRO A 157 -5.29 4.55 30.95
CA PRO A 157 -5.99 5.62 31.66
C PRO A 157 -7.36 5.96 31.08
N ILE A 158 -7.56 5.80 29.76
CA ILE A 158 -8.85 6.07 29.12
C ILE A 158 -9.85 4.97 29.48
N ALA A 159 -9.43 3.70 29.46
CA ALA A 159 -10.26 2.58 29.87
C ALA A 159 -10.63 2.65 31.37
N GLU A 160 -9.68 3.03 32.22
CA GLU A 160 -9.91 3.25 33.65
C GLU A 160 -10.90 4.39 33.89
N GLN A 161 -10.69 5.55 33.25
CA GLN A 161 -11.60 6.69 33.35
C GLN A 161 -13.02 6.34 32.84
N PHE A 162 -13.11 5.56 31.77
CA PHE A 162 -14.39 5.10 31.23
C PHE A 162 -15.15 4.25 32.25
N LEU A 163 -14.49 3.26 32.86
CA LEU A 163 -15.09 2.41 33.89
C LEU A 163 -15.46 3.20 35.15
N GLU A 164 -14.59 4.11 35.60
CA GLU A 164 -14.84 4.93 36.78
C GLU A 164 -16.08 5.82 36.58
N ARG A 165 -16.21 6.48 35.43
CA ARG A 165 -17.38 7.32 35.13
C ARG A 165 -18.67 6.51 35.02
N LEU A 166 -18.59 5.28 34.50
CA LEU A 166 -19.72 4.34 34.51
C LEU A 166 -20.16 3.95 35.92
N SER A 167 -19.24 3.89 36.90
CA SER A 167 -19.57 3.55 38.29
C SER A 167 -20.40 4.64 39.00
N ARG A 168 -20.21 5.91 38.62
CA ARG A 168 -20.81 7.08 39.28
C ARG A 168 -22.28 7.31 38.91
N ILE A 169 -22.76 6.68 37.84
CA ILE A 169 -24.11 6.85 37.30
C ILE A 169 -24.84 5.51 37.40
N GLN A 170 -25.68 5.36 38.44
CA GLN A 170 -26.49 4.16 38.66
C GLN A 170 -27.99 4.53 38.67
N PRO A 171 -28.86 3.74 38.00
CA PRO A 171 -28.54 2.57 37.18
C PRO A 171 -27.83 2.93 35.86
N PHE A 172 -27.10 1.97 35.28
CA PHE A 172 -26.51 2.12 33.96
C PHE A 172 -27.62 2.38 32.92
N SER A 173 -27.55 3.54 32.27
CA SER A 173 -28.52 3.99 31.26
C SER A 173 -27.78 4.51 30.02
N LEU A 174 -28.51 4.72 28.93
CA LEU A 174 -27.97 5.40 27.75
C LEU A 174 -27.46 6.81 28.12
N ASP A 175 -28.10 7.47 29.09
CA ASP A 175 -27.64 8.76 29.62
C ASP A 175 -26.29 8.66 30.33
N ALA A 176 -25.99 7.52 30.98
CA ALA A 176 -24.67 7.25 31.53
C ALA A 176 -23.61 7.17 30.43
N VAL A 177 -23.90 6.46 29.33
CA VAL A 177 -22.98 6.35 28.19
C VAL A 177 -22.76 7.71 27.53
N ILE A 178 -23.84 8.46 27.32
CA ILE A 178 -23.79 9.84 26.83
C ILE A 178 -22.86 10.67 27.71
N ARG A 179 -23.11 10.73 29.02
CA ARG A 179 -22.29 11.49 29.99
C ARG A 179 -20.84 11.03 30.06
N VAL A 180 -20.55 9.75 29.84
CA VAL A 180 -19.16 9.25 29.80
C VAL A 180 -18.44 9.72 28.54
N MET A 181 -19.11 9.72 27.38
CA MET A 181 -18.54 10.19 26.13
C MET A 181 -18.37 11.72 26.10
N PHE A 182 -19.21 12.44 26.83
CA PHE A 182 -19.00 13.85 27.13
C PHE A 182 -17.91 14.02 28.20
N GLN A 183 -17.00 14.97 27.99
CA GLN A 183 -15.93 15.23 28.96
C GLN A 183 -16.33 16.26 30.05
N GLY A 184 -17.59 16.69 30.11
CA GLY A 184 -18.09 17.74 31.02
C GLY A 184 -19.41 17.43 31.73
N ASP A 185 -19.79 18.30 32.67
CA ASP A 185 -21.02 18.20 33.47
C ASP A 185 -22.26 18.53 32.63
N MET A 186 -22.97 17.49 32.16
CA MET A 186 -24.23 17.67 31.44
C MET A 186 -25.35 18.10 32.42
N GLN A 187 -25.93 19.29 32.21
CA GLN A 187 -27.23 19.65 32.80
C GLN A 187 -28.33 18.76 32.19
N ASP A 188 -29.42 18.48 32.91
CA ASP A 188 -30.49 17.60 32.41
C ASP A 188 -31.15 18.18 31.14
N VAL A 189 -30.67 17.73 29.97
CA VAL A 189 -31.20 18.10 28.66
C VAL A 189 -31.69 16.84 27.97
N THR A 190 -32.95 16.87 27.52
CA THR A 190 -33.58 15.76 26.79
C THR A 190 -33.32 15.91 25.30
N PRO A 191 -32.72 14.91 24.61
CA PRO A 191 -32.56 14.93 23.16
C PRO A 191 -33.89 15.14 22.43
N LEU A 192 -33.89 16.00 21.41
CA LEU A 192 -35.07 16.36 20.62
C LEU A 192 -35.05 15.67 19.28
N VAL A 193 -36.21 15.22 18.79
CA VAL A 193 -36.33 14.61 17.47
C VAL A 193 -35.93 15.63 16.40
N ASN A 194 -35.02 15.26 15.51
CA ASN A 194 -34.64 16.05 14.34
C ASN A 194 -35.55 15.67 13.14
N PRO A 195 -36.53 16.50 12.77
CA PRO A 195 -37.46 16.20 11.67
C PRO A 195 -36.82 16.38 10.28
N ASP A 196 -35.70 17.09 10.19
CA ASP A 196 -35.01 17.41 8.93
C ASP A 196 -33.99 16.34 8.52
N ALA A 197 -33.80 15.31 9.35
CA ALA A 197 -32.97 14.17 9.02
C ALA A 197 -33.60 13.34 7.88
N VAL A 198 -32.92 13.26 6.74
CA VAL A 198 -33.35 12.56 5.49
C VAL A 198 -33.62 11.05 5.68
N ILE A 199 -33.25 10.47 6.83
CA ILE A 199 -33.25 9.03 7.12
C ILE A 199 -34.54 8.61 7.87
N SER A 200 -35.70 9.10 7.43
CA SER A 200 -36.91 9.08 8.25
C SER A 200 -37.70 7.76 8.25
N GLN A 201 -37.45 6.81 7.35
CA GLN A 201 -38.27 5.59 7.25
C GLN A 201 -37.95 4.53 8.32
N ASP A 202 -36.67 4.27 8.59
CA ASP A 202 -36.24 3.17 9.48
C ASP A 202 -35.68 3.64 10.83
N MET A 203 -35.32 4.92 10.93
CA MET A 203 -34.62 5.48 12.08
C MET A 203 -35.25 6.77 12.59
N VAL A 204 -35.04 7.04 13.87
CA VAL A 204 -35.28 8.34 14.50
C VAL A 204 -33.93 8.94 14.88
N VAL A 205 -33.77 10.21 14.54
CA VAL A 205 -32.58 10.98 14.87
C VAL A 205 -32.94 11.94 16.00
N PHE A 206 -32.13 11.93 17.06
CA PHE A 206 -32.24 12.87 18.15
C PHE A 206 -31.00 13.76 18.17
N ASP A 207 -31.21 15.07 18.25
CA ASP A 207 -30.16 16.06 18.47
C ASP A 207 -30.20 16.55 19.92
N LEU A 208 -29.01 16.74 20.48
CA LEU A 208 -28.81 17.23 21.83
C LEU A 208 -27.86 18.43 21.77
N ASP A 209 -28.43 19.61 21.97
CA ASP A 209 -27.67 20.86 22.14
C ASP A 209 -27.29 21.03 23.60
N LEU A 210 -26.02 21.36 23.86
CA LEU A 210 -25.53 21.59 25.21
C LEU A 210 -25.55 23.09 25.56
N PRO A 211 -26.30 23.52 26.60
CA PRO A 211 -26.32 24.91 27.01
C PRO A 211 -24.91 25.40 27.40
N GLY A 212 -24.45 26.46 26.73
CA GLY A 212 -23.16 27.11 27.05
C GLY A 212 -21.92 26.51 26.39
N THR A 213 -22.07 25.50 25.52
CA THR A 213 -20.97 25.00 24.68
C THR A 213 -21.40 24.97 23.20
N PRO A 214 -20.46 25.02 22.24
CA PRO A 214 -20.78 24.81 20.82
C PRO A 214 -20.79 23.32 20.44
N GLU A 215 -20.69 22.42 21.41
CA GLU A 215 -20.75 20.97 21.21
C GLU A 215 -22.20 20.52 21.03
N TRP A 216 -22.42 19.58 20.13
CA TRP A 216 -23.71 18.91 19.99
C TRP A 216 -23.52 17.40 19.86
N ALA A 217 -24.52 16.68 20.36
CA ALA A 217 -24.65 15.24 20.17
C ALA A 217 -25.75 14.93 19.17
N ARG A 218 -25.55 13.86 18.40
CA ARG A 218 -26.59 13.23 17.60
C ARG A 218 -26.63 11.75 17.85
N ILE A 219 -27.84 11.25 18.03
CA ILE A 219 -28.12 9.87 18.39
C ILE A 219 -29.08 9.31 17.35
N TRP A 220 -28.74 8.15 16.81
CA TRP A 220 -29.57 7.44 15.86
C TRP A 220 -30.14 6.19 16.53
N ALA A 221 -31.47 6.07 16.55
CA ALA A 221 -32.17 4.91 17.07
C ALA A 221 -33.06 4.28 16.00
N LEU A 222 -33.17 2.96 16.03
CA LEU A 222 -34.07 2.22 15.13
C LEU A 222 -35.52 2.44 15.53
N ARG A 223 -36.42 2.59 14.54
CA ARG A 223 -37.84 2.81 14.84
C ARG A 223 -38.53 1.60 15.47
N GLU A 224 -38.28 0.42 14.92
CA GLU A 224 -38.96 -0.80 15.36
C GLU A 224 -38.47 -1.24 16.73
N SER A 225 -37.15 -1.41 16.89
CA SER A 225 -36.58 -1.92 18.13
C SER A 225 -36.42 -0.84 19.20
N ARG A 226 -36.41 0.45 18.84
CA ARG A 226 -36.11 1.59 19.72
C ARG A 226 -34.69 1.57 20.29
N LEU A 227 -33.78 0.78 19.73
CA LEU A 227 -32.39 0.70 20.19
C LEU A 227 -31.50 1.74 19.50
N PRO A 228 -30.61 2.43 20.22
CA PRO A 228 -29.60 3.29 19.61
C PRO A 228 -28.57 2.45 18.87
N VAL A 229 -28.20 2.83 17.65
CA VAL A 229 -27.16 2.13 16.87
C VAL A 229 -25.91 2.97 16.68
N ARG A 230 -26.03 4.29 16.85
CA ARG A 230 -24.90 5.23 16.76
C ARG A 230 -25.13 6.45 17.63
N MET A 231 -24.05 6.99 18.16
CA MET A 231 -24.01 8.29 18.83
C MET A 231 -22.75 9.03 18.39
N LYS A 232 -22.91 10.31 18.00
CA LYS A 232 -21.81 11.18 17.56
C LYS A 232 -21.82 12.45 18.38
N ILE A 233 -20.68 12.81 18.95
CA ILE A 233 -20.44 14.07 19.66
C ILE A 233 -19.38 14.83 18.88
N TRP A 234 -19.66 16.08 18.51
CA TRP A 234 -18.71 16.90 17.75
C TRP A 234 -18.54 18.28 18.39
N ASP A 235 -17.28 18.67 18.61
CA ASP A 235 -16.90 20.04 18.92
C ASP A 235 -16.39 20.73 17.65
N PRO A 236 -17.15 21.69 17.09
CA PRO A 236 -16.74 22.40 15.88
C PRO A 236 -15.52 23.31 16.08
N ARG A 237 -15.16 23.70 17.32
CA ARG A 237 -14.02 24.60 17.59
C ARG A 237 -12.68 23.96 17.28
N GLY A 238 -12.51 22.70 17.69
CA GLY A 238 -11.25 21.96 17.56
C GLY A 238 -11.33 20.79 16.57
N GLY A 239 -12.53 20.46 16.08
CA GLY A 239 -12.75 19.25 15.31
C GLY A 239 -12.65 17.97 16.14
N ASN A 240 -12.82 18.08 17.46
CA ASN A 240 -12.87 16.93 18.35
C ASN A 240 -14.13 16.12 18.04
N LEU A 241 -13.98 14.81 17.96
CA LEU A 241 -15.06 13.91 17.57
C LEU A 241 -15.02 12.65 18.42
N SER A 242 -16.16 12.31 19.03
CA SER A 242 -16.39 10.99 19.62
C SER A 242 -17.54 10.33 18.87
N ASP A 243 -17.32 9.14 18.32
CA ASP A 243 -18.32 8.39 17.55
C ASP A 243 -18.42 6.97 18.11
N ALA A 244 -19.57 6.64 18.68
CA ALA A 244 -19.88 5.33 19.21
C ALA A 244 -20.86 4.60 18.30
N VAL A 245 -20.54 3.36 17.97
CA VAL A 245 -21.41 2.42 17.26
C VAL A 245 -21.79 1.31 18.22
N PHE A 246 -23.09 1.07 18.38
CA PHE A 246 -23.64 0.06 19.28
C PHE A 246 -24.03 -1.20 18.51
N GLU A 247 -23.75 -2.36 19.09
CA GLU A 247 -24.11 -3.66 18.58
C GLU A 247 -24.81 -4.49 19.66
N TYR A 248 -25.84 -5.23 19.24
CA TYR A 248 -26.68 -6.04 20.09
C TYR A 248 -26.61 -7.49 19.64
N ALA A 249 -26.18 -8.37 20.55
CA ALA A 249 -26.02 -9.79 20.26
C ALA A 249 -26.33 -10.66 21.48
N LYS A 250 -26.18 -11.97 21.33
CA LYS A 250 -26.22 -12.88 22.48
C LYS A 250 -25.04 -12.59 23.42
N GLU A 251 -25.30 -12.69 24.71
CA GLU A 251 -24.27 -12.47 25.73
C GLU A 251 -23.11 -13.44 25.57
N GLN A 252 -21.88 -12.93 25.73
CA GLN A 252 -20.66 -13.72 25.69
C GLN A 252 -20.58 -14.64 26.91
N SER A 253 -19.86 -15.77 26.77
CA SER A 253 -19.70 -16.72 27.88
C SER A 253 -18.95 -16.13 29.08
N ASP A 254 -19.15 -16.69 30.28
CA ASP A 254 -18.45 -16.22 31.48
C ASP A 254 -16.92 -16.24 31.35
N VAL A 255 -16.39 -17.20 30.58
CA VAL A 255 -14.95 -17.34 30.29
C VAL A 255 -14.40 -16.14 29.52
N PHE A 256 -15.23 -15.47 28.70
CA PHE A 256 -14.83 -14.28 27.96
C PHE A 256 -14.55 -13.07 28.87
N PHE A 257 -15.27 -12.98 29.99
CA PHE A 257 -15.13 -11.93 31.01
C PHE A 257 -14.23 -12.35 32.18
N ASP A 258 -13.67 -13.56 32.19
CA ASP A 258 -12.80 -14.05 33.27
C ASP A 258 -11.34 -13.67 33.00
N PRO A 259 -10.76 -12.72 33.77
CA PRO A 259 -9.37 -12.31 33.59
C PRO A 259 -8.37 -13.43 33.88
N ASN A 260 -8.71 -14.43 34.70
CA ASN A 260 -7.81 -15.56 34.99
C ASN A 260 -7.83 -16.60 33.86
N ALA A 261 -8.97 -16.78 33.18
CA ALA A 261 -9.02 -17.59 31.96
C ALA A 261 -8.17 -16.97 30.85
N PHE A 262 -8.25 -15.65 30.69
CA PHE A 262 -7.41 -14.90 29.75
C PHE A 262 -5.92 -15.03 30.08
N GLU A 263 -5.55 -14.84 31.36
CA GLU A 263 -4.16 -14.95 31.84
C GLU A 263 -3.57 -16.35 31.58
N ARG A 264 -4.33 -17.42 31.83
CA ARG A 264 -3.89 -18.79 31.53
C ARG A 264 -3.63 -19.02 30.04
N GLN A 265 -4.46 -18.44 29.17
CA GLN A 265 -4.23 -18.52 27.72
C GLN A 265 -3.00 -17.71 27.30
N LEU A 266 -2.82 -16.54 27.90
CA LEU A 266 -1.66 -15.66 27.67
C LEU A 266 -0.34 -16.34 28.04
N GLN A 267 -0.36 -17.17 29.08
CA GLN A 267 0.81 -17.92 29.60
C GLN A 267 1.03 -19.27 28.91
N SER A 268 0.10 -19.74 28.07
CA SER A 268 0.22 -21.05 27.42
C SER A 268 1.37 -21.08 26.41
N ARG A 269 2.22 -22.12 26.46
CA ARG A 269 3.42 -22.28 25.60
C ARG A 269 3.11 -22.58 24.13
N GLN A 270 1.85 -22.84 23.78
CA GLN A 270 1.41 -23.02 22.41
C GLN A 270 1.06 -21.65 21.81
N ASN A 271 1.99 -21.09 21.03
CA ASN A 271 1.87 -19.74 20.47
C ASN A 271 0.73 -19.63 19.45
N LYS A 272 -0.42 -19.13 19.90
CA LYS A 272 -1.50 -18.65 19.03
C LYS A 272 -1.14 -17.28 18.43
N SER A 273 -1.62 -17.01 17.21
CA SER A 273 -1.46 -15.73 16.49
C SER A 273 -1.80 -14.52 17.38
N ARG A 274 -1.17 -13.37 17.13
CA ARG A 274 -1.41 -12.11 17.87
C ARG A 274 -2.87 -11.64 17.79
N VAL A 275 -3.52 -11.84 16.63
CA VAL A 275 -4.95 -11.52 16.42
C VAL A 275 -5.84 -12.39 17.32
N ASN A 276 -5.43 -13.62 17.60
CA ASN A 276 -6.19 -14.56 18.43
C ASN A 276 -6.19 -14.16 19.91
N MET A 277 -5.18 -13.43 20.39
CA MET A 277 -5.08 -13.05 21.81
C MET A 277 -5.90 -11.81 22.17
N ALA A 278 -5.99 -10.81 21.29
CA ALA A 278 -6.85 -9.64 21.55
C ALA A 278 -8.32 -10.05 21.73
N TYR A 279 -8.77 -11.02 20.94
CA TYR A 279 -10.14 -11.53 20.90
C TYR A 279 -10.32 -12.89 21.57
N ALA A 280 -9.38 -13.31 22.43
CA ALA A 280 -9.43 -14.61 23.10
C ALA A 280 -10.80 -14.87 23.77
N ASN A 281 -11.41 -16.02 23.44
CA ASN A 281 -12.72 -16.48 23.90
C ASN A 281 -13.93 -15.66 23.41
N LEU A 282 -13.74 -14.71 22.49
CA LEU A 282 -14.85 -14.02 21.84
C LEU A 282 -15.56 -15.00 20.91
N LYS A 283 -16.89 -15.07 21.00
CA LYS A 283 -17.72 -15.78 20.02
C LYS A 283 -18.35 -14.78 19.06
N ASP A 284 -18.50 -15.22 17.81
CA ASP A 284 -19.17 -14.44 16.77
C ASP A 284 -20.57 -13.98 17.23
N PRO A 285 -20.85 -12.66 17.19
CA PRO A 285 -22.18 -12.10 17.45
C PRO A 285 -23.29 -12.73 16.58
N GLY A 286 -22.96 -13.16 15.36
CA GLY A 286 -23.86 -13.82 14.40
C GLY A 286 -24.13 -15.30 14.68
N GLY A 287 -23.44 -15.91 15.66
CA GLY A 287 -23.64 -17.30 16.08
C GLY A 287 -22.86 -18.35 15.29
N GLN A 288 -21.90 -17.97 14.45
CA GLN A 288 -20.97 -18.95 13.86
C GLN A 288 -20.08 -19.56 14.95
N ALA A 289 -19.91 -20.89 14.91
CA ALA A 289 -19.14 -21.62 15.93
C ALA A 289 -17.61 -21.47 15.77
N THR A 290 -17.15 -20.79 14.72
CA THR A 290 -15.75 -20.72 14.32
C THR A 290 -15.05 -19.56 15.00
N THR A 291 -13.96 -19.86 15.72
CA THR A 291 -13.08 -18.85 16.33
C THR A 291 -11.98 -18.40 15.35
N PRO A 292 -11.34 -17.23 15.55
CA PRO A 292 -10.13 -16.86 14.81
C PRO A 292 -9.04 -17.94 14.85
N GLU A 293 -8.94 -18.70 15.94
CA GLU A 293 -8.06 -19.88 16.03
C GLU A 293 -8.43 -20.98 15.04
N ASP A 294 -9.71 -21.28 14.89
CA ASP A 294 -10.19 -22.31 13.96
C ASP A 294 -9.91 -21.90 12.51
N LEU A 295 -10.05 -20.61 12.19
CA LEU A 295 -9.71 -20.07 10.87
C LEU A 295 -8.20 -20.11 10.59
N PHE A 296 -7.35 -19.81 11.58
CA PHE A 296 -5.90 -19.92 11.43
C PHE A 296 -5.47 -21.37 11.14
N ALA A 297 -6.03 -22.35 11.84
CA ALA A 297 -5.73 -23.76 11.58
C ALA A 297 -6.18 -24.23 10.18
N GLN A 298 -7.25 -23.63 9.63
CA GLN A 298 -7.76 -23.94 8.29
C GLN A 298 -6.99 -23.24 7.15
N SER A 299 -6.19 -22.20 7.46
CA SER A 299 -5.46 -21.41 6.46
C SER A 299 -4.34 -22.16 5.73
N GLY A 300 -3.93 -23.32 6.24
CA GLY A 300 -2.75 -24.05 5.76
C GLY A 300 -1.41 -23.50 6.27
N TYR A 301 -1.44 -22.43 7.07
CA TYR A 301 -0.28 -21.93 7.81
C TYR A 301 -0.12 -22.60 9.16
N HIS A 302 1.12 -22.91 9.52
CA HIS A 302 1.51 -23.42 10.82
C HIS A 302 2.94 -23.02 11.17
N LEU A 303 3.20 -22.92 12.47
CA LEU A 303 4.56 -22.78 12.96
C LEU A 303 5.37 -24.07 12.72
N PRO A 304 6.61 -23.98 12.22
CA PRO A 304 7.50 -25.12 12.14
C PRO A 304 7.78 -25.72 13.52
N GLU A 305 7.83 -27.05 13.58
CA GLU A 305 8.11 -27.79 14.82
C GLU A 305 9.62 -27.98 14.99
N ILE A 306 10.22 -27.23 15.90
CA ILE A 306 11.67 -27.30 16.16
C ILE A 306 12.02 -28.69 16.71
N LYS A 307 12.89 -29.40 15.99
CA LYS A 307 13.48 -30.67 16.44
C LYS A 307 14.82 -30.46 17.11
N HIS A 308 15.67 -29.64 16.50
CA HIS A 308 16.98 -29.33 17.03
C HIS A 308 17.32 -27.87 16.79
N VAL A 309 17.99 -27.27 17.78
CA VAL A 309 18.51 -25.92 17.71
C VAL A 309 19.80 -25.85 18.52
N GLY A 310 20.78 -25.13 17.99
CA GLY A 310 22.04 -24.91 18.68
C GLY A 310 22.77 -23.67 18.20
N ILE A 311 23.79 -23.31 18.96
CA ILE A 311 24.71 -22.22 18.66
C ILE A 311 26.13 -22.80 18.60
N THR A 312 26.81 -22.58 17.49
CA THR A 312 28.21 -23.02 17.31
C THR A 312 29.16 -22.20 18.20
N PRO A 313 30.42 -22.62 18.39
CA PRO A 313 31.41 -21.84 19.15
C PRO A 313 31.57 -20.40 18.64
N ASP A 314 31.43 -20.18 17.33
CA ASP A 314 31.57 -18.87 16.69
C ASP A 314 30.26 -18.05 16.70
N GLY A 315 29.18 -18.57 17.29
CA GLY A 315 27.91 -17.86 17.42
C GLY A 315 26.92 -18.05 16.28
N ALA A 316 27.13 -19.01 15.37
CA ALA A 316 26.15 -19.34 14.33
C ALA A 316 24.98 -20.12 14.94
N VAL A 317 23.77 -19.63 14.76
CA VAL A 317 22.54 -20.26 15.25
C VAL A 317 21.97 -21.14 14.14
N TRP A 318 21.92 -22.45 14.38
CA TRP A 318 21.36 -23.41 13.43
C TRP A 318 20.04 -23.96 13.96
N VAL A 319 19.07 -24.16 13.05
CA VAL A 319 17.72 -24.62 13.35
C VAL A 319 17.33 -25.73 12.38
N ILE A 320 16.80 -26.82 12.94
CA ILE A 320 16.19 -27.92 12.20
C ILE A 320 14.76 -28.06 12.70
N ALA A 321 13.79 -27.85 11.81
CA ALA A 321 12.38 -27.93 12.14
C ALA A 321 11.63 -28.81 11.14
N ASP A 322 10.82 -29.72 11.66
CA ASP A 322 9.85 -30.50 10.90
C ASP A 322 8.59 -29.65 10.66
N LYS A 323 7.72 -30.10 9.75
CA LYS A 323 6.59 -29.29 9.28
C LYS A 323 7.07 -27.92 8.84
N GLY A 324 8.14 -27.92 8.06
CA GLY A 324 8.78 -26.69 7.60
C GLY A 324 7.99 -26.01 6.49
N LEU A 325 7.28 -26.79 5.67
CA LEU A 325 6.56 -26.32 4.50
C LEU A 325 5.23 -25.66 4.89
N ASN A 326 5.16 -24.36 4.67
CA ASN A 326 3.91 -23.61 4.62
C ASN A 326 3.55 -23.36 3.15
N LYS A 327 2.29 -23.56 2.79
CA LYS A 327 1.77 -23.21 1.47
C LYS A 327 0.93 -21.94 1.57
N MET A 328 1.40 -20.90 0.90
CA MET A 328 0.63 -19.67 0.74
C MET A 328 -0.61 -19.89 -0.14
N PRO A 329 -1.66 -19.07 0.01
CA PRO A 329 -2.83 -19.11 -0.87
C PRO A 329 -2.52 -18.95 -2.36
N ASN A 330 -1.44 -18.24 -2.72
CA ASN A 330 -0.98 -18.09 -4.12
C ASN A 330 -0.23 -19.33 -4.67
N GLY A 331 -0.06 -20.39 -3.88
CA GLY A 331 0.67 -21.61 -4.23
C GLY A 331 2.17 -21.56 -4.00
N ARG A 332 2.74 -20.41 -3.57
CA ARG A 332 4.15 -20.35 -3.15
C ARG A 332 4.34 -21.14 -1.86
N SER A 333 5.52 -21.76 -1.76
CA SER A 333 5.93 -22.48 -0.58
C SER A 333 6.95 -21.63 0.18
N VAL A 334 6.75 -21.47 1.50
CA VAL A 334 7.76 -20.92 2.40
C VAL A 334 8.19 -21.98 3.39
N TYR A 335 9.47 -21.95 3.76
CA TYR A 335 10.10 -23.03 4.52
C TYR A 335 10.74 -22.54 5.81
N GLY A 336 10.21 -23.02 6.92
CA GLY A 336 10.71 -22.80 8.26
C GLY A 336 10.78 -21.32 8.67
N PHE A 337 11.91 -20.90 9.22
CA PHE A 337 12.07 -19.55 9.78
C PHE A 337 12.77 -18.58 8.81
N SER A 338 12.27 -17.35 8.74
CA SER A 338 12.80 -16.26 7.90
C SER A 338 13.80 -15.39 8.65
N GLN A 339 13.56 -15.16 9.94
CA GLN A 339 14.38 -14.29 10.78
C GLN A 339 14.67 -14.90 12.14
N LEU A 340 15.67 -14.32 12.80
CA LEU A 340 16.05 -14.59 14.18
C LEU A 340 16.28 -13.25 14.90
N LYS A 341 15.79 -13.15 16.13
CA LYS A 341 16.07 -12.04 17.06
C LYS A 341 16.57 -12.62 18.38
N ASP A 342 17.30 -11.83 19.15
CA ASP A 342 17.72 -12.20 20.50
C ASP A 342 17.54 -11.06 21.50
N ASP A 343 17.82 -11.34 22.77
CA ASP A 343 17.77 -10.38 23.87
C ASP A 343 19.01 -9.47 23.98
N LEU A 344 20.02 -9.69 23.12
CA LEU A 344 21.21 -8.83 23.01
C LEU A 344 21.03 -7.73 21.96
N GLY A 345 19.93 -7.76 21.20
CA GLY A 345 19.62 -6.77 20.17
C GLY A 345 20.43 -6.93 18.88
N ARG A 346 20.94 -8.13 18.59
CA ARG A 346 21.79 -8.38 17.42
C ARG A 346 20.98 -8.49 16.14
N ALA A 347 21.54 -7.96 15.06
CA ALA A 347 21.03 -8.20 13.72
C ALA A 347 21.54 -9.55 13.21
N TYR A 348 20.63 -10.42 12.78
CA TYR A 348 20.97 -11.73 12.22
C TYR A 348 20.79 -11.76 10.71
N VAL A 349 21.69 -12.50 10.07
CA VAL A 349 21.68 -12.75 8.63
C VAL A 349 21.47 -14.23 8.41
N ARG A 350 20.43 -14.59 7.64
CA ARG A 350 20.26 -15.97 7.16
C ARG A 350 21.29 -16.25 6.07
N VAL A 351 22.22 -17.16 6.34
CA VAL A 351 23.33 -17.54 5.43
C VAL A 351 23.12 -18.91 4.81
N TYR A 352 22.28 -19.75 5.43
CA TYR A 352 21.88 -21.04 4.88
C TYR A 352 20.39 -21.25 5.07
N ALA A 353 19.74 -21.76 4.03
CA ALA A 353 18.36 -22.22 4.07
C ALA A 353 18.16 -23.37 3.09
N SER A 354 17.62 -24.49 3.56
CA SER A 354 17.19 -25.59 2.70
C SER A 354 15.96 -26.29 3.25
N HIS A 355 15.27 -27.03 2.38
CA HIS A 355 14.14 -27.87 2.73
C HIS A 355 14.33 -29.26 2.12
N ARG A 356 14.06 -30.31 2.90
CA ARG A 356 13.97 -31.68 2.41
C ARG A 356 12.51 -32.07 2.25
N THR A 357 12.03 -32.05 1.01
CA THR A 357 10.63 -32.33 0.67
C THR A 357 10.11 -33.64 1.24
N ASN A 358 10.87 -34.73 1.12
CA ASN A 358 10.42 -36.07 1.54
C ASN A 358 10.25 -36.20 3.06
N LEU A 359 10.89 -35.34 3.86
CA LEU A 359 10.80 -35.34 5.32
C LEU A 359 10.00 -34.16 5.86
N ASP A 360 9.55 -33.27 4.97
CA ASP A 360 9.06 -31.94 5.30
C ASP A 360 9.89 -31.23 6.40
N GLN A 361 11.19 -31.17 6.17
CA GLN A 361 12.14 -30.66 7.16
C GLN A 361 12.88 -29.45 6.62
N SER A 362 12.77 -28.33 7.33
CA SER A 362 13.50 -27.09 7.06
C SER A 362 14.79 -27.01 7.88
N ARG A 363 15.81 -26.38 7.31
CA ARG A 363 17.15 -26.24 7.87
C ARG A 363 17.64 -24.84 7.62
N GLN A 364 17.92 -24.09 8.68
CA GLN A 364 18.42 -22.72 8.57
C GLN A 364 19.67 -22.52 9.41
N VAL A 365 20.53 -21.61 8.94
CA VAL A 365 21.59 -21.03 9.76
C VAL A 365 21.51 -19.52 9.70
N PHE A 366 21.48 -18.92 10.87
CA PHE A 366 21.49 -17.49 11.11
C PHE A 366 22.80 -17.13 11.81
N VAL A 367 23.49 -16.12 11.31
CA VAL A 367 24.72 -15.61 11.93
C VAL A 367 24.52 -14.14 12.31
N PRO A 368 25.07 -13.67 13.45
CA PRO A 368 25.10 -12.25 13.77
C PRO A 368 25.80 -11.45 12.66
N ALA A 369 25.44 -10.18 12.49
CA ALA A 369 26.11 -9.30 11.53
C ALA A 369 27.62 -9.15 11.82
N GLU A 370 28.02 -9.27 13.09
CA GLU A 370 29.42 -9.23 13.54
C GLU A 370 30.09 -10.61 13.57
N TYR A 371 29.48 -11.66 13.01
CA TYR A 371 30.03 -13.02 12.99
C TYR A 371 31.40 -13.07 12.28
N PRO A 372 32.40 -13.80 12.81
CA PRO A 372 32.40 -14.64 14.02
C PRO A 372 32.91 -13.93 15.30
N PHE A 373 32.88 -12.60 15.36
CA PHE A 373 33.60 -11.81 16.38
C PHE A 373 32.79 -11.46 17.62
N ASP A 374 31.52 -11.87 17.69
CA ASP A 374 30.67 -11.60 18.85
C ASP A 374 30.55 -12.84 19.75
N PRO A 375 31.31 -12.90 20.87
CA PRO A 375 31.30 -14.07 21.75
C PRO A 375 30.10 -14.11 22.69
N ARG A 376 29.21 -13.10 22.68
CA ARG A 376 28.10 -13.01 23.63
C ARG A 376 27.07 -14.11 23.35
N ILE A 377 26.67 -14.80 24.41
CA ILE A 377 25.64 -15.84 24.35
C ILE A 377 24.31 -15.19 24.78
N PRO A 378 23.27 -15.25 23.93
CA PRO A 378 21.97 -14.66 24.27
C PRO A 378 21.30 -15.47 25.38
N GLY A 379 20.46 -14.85 26.21
CA GLY A 379 19.61 -15.56 27.17
C GLY A 379 18.31 -16.05 26.52
N LYS A 380 17.96 -15.49 25.35
CA LYS A 380 16.72 -15.76 24.64
C LYS A 380 16.88 -15.59 23.14
N LEU A 381 16.31 -16.52 22.38
CA LEU A 381 16.18 -16.46 20.93
C LEU A 381 14.70 -16.39 20.53
N ILE A 382 14.38 -15.59 19.52
CA ILE A 382 13.05 -15.49 18.93
C ILE A 382 13.17 -15.79 17.44
N LEU A 383 12.73 -16.98 17.05
CA LEU A 383 12.62 -17.37 15.65
C LEU A 383 11.32 -16.80 15.08
N VAL A 384 11.41 -16.24 13.88
CA VAL A 384 10.29 -15.61 13.21
C VAL A 384 9.98 -16.40 11.93
N CYS A 385 8.75 -16.89 11.83
CA CYS A 385 8.24 -17.54 10.63
C CYS A 385 7.36 -16.53 9.91
N GLU A 386 7.78 -16.14 8.72
CA GLU A 386 7.03 -15.23 7.87
C GLU A 386 6.81 -15.84 6.50
N ALA A 387 5.69 -15.43 5.91
CA ALA A 387 5.35 -15.63 4.53
C ALA A 387 5.85 -14.41 3.72
N ASP A 388 6.89 -14.61 2.91
CA ASP A 388 7.35 -13.63 1.92
C ASP A 388 6.73 -13.91 0.54
N ASP A 389 5.83 -13.03 0.14
CA ASP A 389 5.16 -13.04 -1.15
C ASP A 389 6.14 -12.83 -2.33
N GLY A 390 7.37 -12.32 -2.09
CA GLY A 390 8.42 -12.09 -3.08
C GLY A 390 8.25 -10.85 -3.94
N ARG A 391 7.18 -10.07 -3.75
CA ARG A 391 7.06 -8.69 -4.28
C ARG A 391 7.78 -7.73 -3.33
N VAL A 392 8.66 -6.90 -3.89
CA VAL A 392 9.55 -5.94 -3.19
C VAL A 392 8.81 -4.91 -2.30
N ARG A 393 7.47 -4.85 -2.33
CA ARG A 393 6.65 -3.84 -1.63
C ARG A 393 5.64 -4.39 -0.64
N VAL A 394 5.49 -5.71 -0.53
CA VAL A 394 4.54 -6.31 0.42
C VAL A 394 5.27 -6.59 1.74
N GLU A 395 4.71 -6.11 2.86
CA GLU A 395 5.21 -6.47 4.18
C GLU A 395 5.12 -7.99 4.40
N HIS A 396 6.16 -8.59 4.97
CA HIS A 396 6.15 -10.03 5.24
C HIS A 396 5.00 -10.40 6.19
N GLU A 397 4.18 -11.39 5.82
CA GLU A 397 3.08 -11.85 6.65
C GLU A 397 3.64 -12.68 7.82
N LEU A 398 3.49 -12.20 9.05
CA LEU A 398 3.92 -12.92 10.23
C LEU A 398 3.01 -14.14 10.47
N ILE A 399 3.48 -15.34 10.14
CA ILE A 399 2.83 -16.61 10.49
C ILE A 399 2.89 -16.82 12.00
N GLY A 400 4.05 -16.53 12.60
CA GLY A 400 4.21 -16.52 14.05
C GLY A 400 5.66 -16.48 14.49
N THR A 401 5.86 -16.53 15.80
CA THR A 401 7.20 -16.54 16.41
C THR A 401 7.35 -17.71 17.36
N VAL A 402 8.55 -18.25 17.49
CA VAL A 402 8.90 -19.25 18.50
C VAL A 402 9.99 -18.68 19.40
N GLU A 403 9.71 -18.66 20.70
CA GLU A 403 10.66 -18.23 21.71
C GLU A 403 11.40 -19.45 22.27
N LEU A 404 12.72 -19.33 22.37
CA LEU A 404 13.61 -20.36 22.89
C LEU A 404 14.45 -19.77 24.01
N THR A 405 14.57 -20.53 25.10
CA THR A 405 15.45 -20.25 26.25
C THR A 405 16.42 -21.41 26.53
N GLN A 406 16.36 -22.46 25.71
CA GLN A 406 17.21 -23.65 25.80
C GLN A 406 17.62 -24.10 24.39
N TRP A 407 18.90 -24.44 24.21
CA TRP A 407 19.48 -24.92 22.96
C TRP A 407 20.83 -25.60 23.23
N GLN A 408 21.40 -26.26 22.22
CA GLN A 408 22.73 -26.87 22.30
C GLN A 408 23.82 -25.81 22.14
N GLN A 409 24.67 -25.62 23.16
CA GLN A 409 25.74 -24.61 23.13
C GLN A 409 27.06 -25.23 22.68
N GLY A 410 27.81 -24.52 21.82
CA GLY A 410 29.16 -24.89 21.40
C GLY A 410 29.22 -26.13 20.50
N GLN A 411 28.10 -26.53 19.90
CA GLN A 411 28.01 -27.71 19.04
C GLN A 411 27.58 -27.32 17.62
N SER A 412 28.24 -27.91 16.63
CA SER A 412 27.77 -27.87 15.25
C SER A 412 26.50 -28.72 15.09
N TRP A 413 25.79 -28.52 13.98
CA TRP A 413 24.60 -29.30 13.64
C TRP A 413 24.91 -30.81 13.52
N PRO A 414 23.91 -31.69 13.67
CA PRO A 414 24.09 -33.14 13.50
C PRO A 414 24.64 -33.51 12.12
N ALA A 415 25.44 -34.58 12.04
CA ALA A 415 26.00 -35.05 10.77
C ALA A 415 24.89 -35.27 9.71
N ASP A 416 25.24 -35.05 8.43
CA ASP A 416 24.35 -35.20 7.26
C ASP A 416 23.12 -34.25 7.19
N THR A 417 23.04 -33.26 8.08
CA THR A 417 21.97 -32.25 8.06
C THR A 417 22.32 -31.06 7.18
N ILE A 418 23.36 -30.30 7.50
CA ILE A 418 23.82 -29.16 6.69
C ILE A 418 25.11 -29.60 5.97
N ARG A 419 25.09 -29.47 4.64
CA ARG A 419 26.19 -29.96 3.77
C ARG A 419 27.39 -29.02 3.73
N ASP A 420 27.14 -27.72 3.93
CA ASP A 420 28.19 -26.71 3.85
C ASP A 420 28.91 -26.63 5.19
N PRO A 421 30.25 -26.62 5.22
CA PRO A 421 31.00 -26.48 6.46
C PRO A 421 30.80 -25.09 7.06
N GLU A 422 30.95 -24.95 8.38
CA GLU A 422 30.71 -23.68 9.08
C GLU A 422 31.55 -22.52 8.52
N VAL A 423 32.80 -22.79 8.15
CA VAL A 423 33.69 -21.80 7.52
C VAL A 423 33.11 -21.18 6.23
N SER A 424 32.21 -21.87 5.52
CA SER A 424 31.53 -21.32 4.34
C SER A 424 30.60 -20.14 4.66
N PHE A 425 30.11 -20.06 5.91
CA PHE A 425 29.30 -18.93 6.36
C PHE A 425 30.15 -17.67 6.53
N ARG A 426 31.42 -17.82 6.89
CA ARG A 426 32.39 -16.70 6.93
C ARG A 426 32.63 -16.16 5.52
N VAL A 427 32.80 -17.03 4.51
CA VAL A 427 32.86 -16.61 3.10
C VAL A 427 31.59 -15.87 2.68
N SER A 428 30.43 -16.40 3.07
CA SER A 428 29.12 -15.80 2.74
C SER A 428 28.95 -14.42 3.38
N MET A 429 29.40 -14.24 4.62
CA MET A 429 29.40 -12.95 5.32
C MET A 429 30.37 -11.97 4.69
N ALA A 430 31.61 -12.38 4.42
CA ALA A 430 32.60 -11.56 3.73
C ALA A 430 32.10 -11.07 2.37
N ARG A 431 31.46 -11.95 1.59
CA ARG A 431 30.84 -11.57 0.32
C ARG A 431 29.71 -10.55 0.52
N LYS A 432 28.84 -10.73 1.51
CA LYS A 432 27.78 -9.76 1.83
C LYS A 432 28.34 -8.39 2.26
N HIS A 433 29.42 -8.35 3.03
CA HIS A 433 30.11 -7.11 3.37
C HIS A 433 30.72 -6.45 2.13
N CYS A 434 31.35 -7.24 1.25
CA CYS A 434 31.89 -6.75 -0.03
C CYS A 434 30.79 -6.15 -0.93
N GLU A 435 29.63 -6.79 -1.05
CA GLU A 435 28.48 -6.26 -1.84
C GLU A 435 27.96 -4.93 -1.28
N LYS A 436 28.07 -4.73 0.04
CA LYS A 436 27.73 -3.48 0.74
C LYS A 436 28.89 -2.47 0.79
N GLU A 437 30.01 -2.77 0.14
CA GLU A 437 31.22 -1.93 0.12
C GLU A 437 31.83 -1.71 1.51
N GLN A 438 31.58 -2.64 2.44
CA GLN A 438 32.15 -2.70 3.78
C GLN A 438 33.45 -3.52 3.78
N TYR A 439 34.46 -3.03 3.08
CA TYR A 439 35.67 -3.81 2.77
C TYR A 439 36.48 -4.21 3.99
N ASP A 440 36.57 -3.35 5.01
CA ASP A 440 37.31 -3.67 6.24
C ASP A 440 36.67 -4.82 7.02
N GLU A 441 35.34 -4.85 7.11
CA GLU A 441 34.60 -5.95 7.75
C GLU A 441 34.69 -7.25 6.94
N ALA A 442 34.69 -7.14 5.60
CA ALA A 442 34.94 -8.27 4.73
C ALA A 442 36.34 -8.86 4.98
N GLU A 443 37.38 -8.03 4.97
CA GLU A 443 38.77 -8.47 5.17
C GLU A 443 38.99 -9.04 6.58
N LYS A 444 38.44 -8.38 7.61
CA LYS A 444 38.44 -8.88 8.98
C LYS A 444 37.84 -10.28 9.07
N THR A 445 36.74 -10.55 8.36
CA THR A 445 36.13 -11.89 8.29
C THR A 445 37.02 -12.88 7.52
N LEU A 446 37.59 -12.46 6.39
CA LEU A 446 38.40 -13.30 5.49
C LEU A 446 39.69 -13.80 6.15
N VAL A 447 40.37 -12.97 6.96
CA VAL A 447 41.60 -13.39 7.67
C VAL A 447 41.38 -14.53 8.66
N THR A 448 40.14 -14.80 9.07
CA THR A 448 39.82 -15.93 9.94
C THR A 448 39.79 -17.27 9.21
N ILE A 449 39.76 -17.26 7.87
CA ILE A 449 39.75 -18.47 7.03
C ILE A 449 41.19 -18.88 6.75
N GLN A 450 41.58 -20.03 7.29
CA GLN A 450 42.94 -20.58 7.19
C GLN A 450 43.12 -21.46 5.93
N GLY A 451 44.37 -21.84 5.64
CA GLY A 451 44.71 -22.77 4.55
C GLY A 451 45.24 -22.11 3.28
N SER A 452 45.76 -22.95 2.39
CA SER A 452 46.28 -22.59 1.07
C SER A 452 45.19 -22.73 -0.01
N PRO A 453 45.03 -21.76 -0.94
CA PRO A 453 44.01 -21.83 -1.99
C PRO A 453 44.20 -23.02 -2.96
N ASP A 454 45.40 -23.59 -3.07
CA ASP A 454 45.67 -24.75 -3.93
C ASP A 454 45.14 -26.08 -3.35
N GLU A 455 44.96 -26.14 -2.04
CA GLU A 455 44.64 -27.35 -1.30
C GLU A 455 43.25 -27.28 -0.64
N ASP A 456 42.88 -26.10 -0.17
CA ASP A 456 41.62 -25.83 0.52
C ASP A 456 40.70 -24.92 -0.31
N ARG A 457 39.51 -25.44 -0.62
CA ARG A 457 38.46 -24.72 -1.34
C ARG A 457 38.06 -23.44 -0.62
N MET A 458 37.96 -23.45 0.70
CA MET A 458 37.51 -22.27 1.46
C MET A 458 38.58 -21.19 1.46
N ALA A 459 39.87 -21.57 1.43
CA ALA A 459 40.96 -20.64 1.18
C ALA A 459 40.94 -20.09 -0.26
N LEU A 460 40.57 -20.89 -1.26
CA LEU A 460 40.36 -20.38 -2.62
C LEU A 460 39.20 -19.37 -2.66
N GLU A 461 38.05 -19.71 -2.08
CA GLU A 461 36.90 -18.80 -2.00
C GLU A 461 37.21 -17.51 -1.24
N ARG A 462 38.07 -17.58 -0.19
CA ARG A 462 38.61 -16.40 0.50
C ARG A 462 39.33 -15.47 -0.47
N GLU A 463 40.27 -15.99 -1.26
CA GLU A 463 41.00 -15.19 -2.24
C GLU A 463 40.11 -14.71 -3.39
N LEU A 464 39.12 -15.49 -3.83
CA LEU A 464 38.15 -15.05 -4.83
C LEU A 464 37.28 -13.87 -4.33
N VAL A 465 36.93 -13.84 -3.03
CA VAL A 465 36.24 -12.68 -2.45
C VAL A 465 37.18 -11.46 -2.40
N ARG A 466 38.47 -11.62 -2.05
CA ARG A 466 39.45 -10.52 -2.12
C ARG A 466 39.62 -9.99 -3.55
N MET A 467 39.71 -10.89 -4.53
CA MET A 467 39.75 -10.54 -5.94
C MET A 467 38.51 -9.73 -6.35
N HIS A 468 37.32 -10.15 -5.90
CA HIS A 468 36.07 -9.42 -6.13
C HIS A 468 36.06 -8.04 -5.45
N MET A 469 36.60 -7.91 -4.24
CA MET A 469 36.74 -6.62 -3.55
C MET A 469 37.62 -5.65 -4.35
N LEU A 470 38.78 -6.11 -4.82
CA LEU A 470 39.68 -5.32 -5.68
C LEU A 470 38.98 -4.91 -6.99
N PHE A 471 38.23 -5.84 -7.60
CA PHE A 471 37.45 -5.58 -8.80
C PHE A 471 36.39 -4.49 -8.58
N LYS A 472 35.66 -4.54 -7.46
CA LYS A 472 34.69 -3.52 -7.04
C LYS A 472 35.34 -2.16 -6.80
N GLN A 473 36.57 -2.14 -6.28
CA GLN A 473 37.39 -0.93 -6.09
C GLN A 473 38.05 -0.43 -7.40
N ALA A 474 37.79 -1.07 -8.54
CA ALA A 474 38.40 -0.77 -9.83
C ALA A 474 39.94 -0.87 -9.86
N LYS A 475 40.53 -1.70 -8.97
CA LYS A 475 41.97 -1.98 -8.93
C LYS A 475 42.34 -3.11 -9.89
N TYR A 476 42.13 -2.89 -11.19
CA TYR A 476 42.19 -3.96 -12.19
C TYR A 476 43.55 -4.64 -12.32
N ALA A 477 44.66 -3.88 -12.27
CA ALA A 477 46.01 -4.46 -12.29
C ALA A 477 46.26 -5.43 -11.10
N GLU A 478 45.77 -5.11 -9.91
CA GLU A 478 45.86 -5.98 -8.73
C GLU A 478 45.00 -7.24 -8.89
N VAL A 479 43.80 -7.11 -9.48
CA VAL A 479 42.94 -8.26 -9.83
C VAL A 479 43.63 -9.16 -10.85
N VAL A 480 44.31 -8.59 -11.85
CA VAL A 480 45.05 -9.35 -12.86
C VAL A 480 46.19 -10.14 -12.22
N ALA A 481 47.01 -9.49 -11.39
CA ALA A 481 48.10 -10.15 -10.66
C ALA A 481 47.60 -11.28 -9.76
N MET A 482 46.49 -11.05 -9.03
CA MET A 482 45.86 -12.07 -8.20
C MET A 482 45.26 -13.22 -9.03
N GLY A 483 44.60 -12.91 -10.15
CA GLY A 483 44.05 -13.91 -11.05
C GLY A 483 45.12 -14.80 -11.68
N ASP A 484 46.28 -14.22 -12.04
CA ASP A 484 47.47 -14.96 -12.50
C ASP A 484 47.95 -15.95 -11.44
N GLN A 485 48.04 -15.50 -10.19
CA GLN A 485 48.43 -16.34 -9.05
C GLN A 485 47.42 -17.46 -8.77
N LEU A 486 46.11 -17.17 -8.82
CA LEU A 486 45.04 -18.11 -8.48
C LEU A 486 44.65 -19.05 -9.63
N MET A 487 45.16 -18.81 -10.85
CA MET A 487 44.76 -19.56 -12.03
C MET A 487 44.90 -21.10 -11.88
N PRO A 488 46.00 -21.65 -11.32
CA PRO A 488 46.12 -23.09 -11.12
C PRO A 488 45.03 -23.66 -10.20
N ALA A 489 44.76 -22.98 -9.08
CA ALA A 489 43.72 -23.37 -8.12
C ALA A 489 42.32 -23.29 -8.74
N MET A 490 42.02 -22.20 -9.48
CA MET A 490 40.77 -22.01 -10.21
C MET A 490 40.51 -23.11 -11.24
N LYS A 491 41.52 -23.50 -12.02
CA LYS A 491 41.43 -24.61 -12.99
C LYS A 491 41.17 -25.95 -12.30
N LYS A 492 41.92 -26.25 -11.24
CA LYS A 492 41.76 -27.47 -10.44
C LYS A 492 40.35 -27.56 -9.83
N GLU A 493 39.83 -26.45 -9.33
CA GLU A 493 38.48 -26.35 -8.80
C GLU A 493 37.41 -26.52 -9.89
N TYR A 494 37.59 -25.90 -11.06
CA TYR A 494 36.69 -26.10 -12.20
C TYR A 494 36.66 -27.56 -12.68
N GLN A 495 37.81 -28.26 -12.64
CA GLN A 495 37.90 -29.67 -13.00
C GLN A 495 37.19 -30.59 -11.99
N ARG A 496 36.96 -30.15 -10.75
CA ARG A 496 36.44 -31.01 -9.68
C ARG A 496 34.94 -31.26 -9.84
N TRP A 497 34.56 -32.52 -10.07
CA TRP A 497 33.16 -32.93 -10.16
C TRP A 497 32.44 -32.92 -8.80
N ARG A 498 31.22 -32.36 -8.76
CA ARG A 498 30.40 -32.19 -7.53
C ARG A 498 28.98 -32.73 -7.61
N GLY A 499 28.65 -33.44 -8.68
CA GLY A 499 27.27 -33.89 -8.91
C GLY A 499 26.43 -32.94 -9.76
N SER A 500 26.97 -31.79 -10.16
CA SER A 500 26.31 -30.79 -11.02
C SER A 500 27.26 -30.20 -12.04
N ALA A 501 26.73 -29.66 -13.14
CA ALA A 501 27.52 -28.99 -14.18
C ALA A 501 28.36 -27.85 -13.60
N THR A 502 29.60 -27.73 -14.05
CA THR A 502 30.48 -26.60 -13.74
C THR A 502 30.21 -25.44 -14.71
N GLY A 503 30.62 -24.24 -14.35
CA GLY A 503 30.43 -23.04 -15.16
C GLY A 503 31.59 -22.08 -14.97
N PRO A 504 31.87 -21.19 -15.94
CA PRO A 504 33.04 -20.32 -15.92
C PRO A 504 32.95 -19.16 -14.93
N SER A 505 31.99 -19.19 -13.98
CA SER A 505 31.70 -18.07 -13.08
C SER A 505 32.86 -17.66 -12.18
N LEU A 506 33.76 -18.60 -11.86
CA LEU A 506 34.93 -18.34 -11.03
C LEU A 506 36.02 -17.51 -11.73
N PHE A 507 35.95 -17.36 -13.06
CA PHE A 507 36.92 -16.60 -13.85
C PHE A 507 36.43 -15.19 -14.24
N ILE A 508 35.18 -14.82 -13.91
CA ILE A 508 34.53 -13.61 -14.44
C ILE A 508 35.29 -12.34 -14.08
N ASP A 509 35.57 -12.11 -12.80
CA ASP A 509 36.22 -10.86 -12.36
C ASP A 509 37.60 -10.70 -12.98
N TYR A 510 38.33 -11.82 -13.12
CA TYR A 510 39.64 -11.83 -13.75
C TYR A 510 39.58 -11.53 -15.25
N LEU A 511 38.63 -12.14 -16.00
CA LEU A 511 38.42 -11.84 -17.42
C LEU A 511 38.04 -10.37 -17.66
N ILE A 512 37.15 -9.81 -16.83
CA ILE A 512 36.76 -8.40 -16.95
C ILE A 512 37.93 -7.49 -16.57
N ALA A 513 38.69 -7.82 -15.53
CA ALA A 513 39.85 -7.03 -15.12
C ALA A 513 40.95 -7.03 -16.20
N LEU A 514 41.24 -8.16 -16.84
CA LEU A 514 42.13 -8.22 -18.00
C LEU A 514 41.68 -7.26 -19.11
N ALA A 515 40.37 -7.22 -19.41
CA ALA A 515 39.84 -6.28 -20.40
C ALA A 515 39.99 -4.81 -19.95
N CYS A 516 39.73 -4.51 -18.66
CA CYS A 516 39.85 -3.15 -18.12
C CYS A 516 41.31 -2.69 -17.94
N ASP A 517 42.26 -3.62 -17.87
CA ASP A 517 43.70 -3.38 -17.82
C ASP A 517 44.34 -3.40 -19.22
N ASP A 518 43.53 -3.26 -20.28
CA ASP A 518 43.94 -3.20 -21.69
C ASP A 518 44.67 -4.47 -22.20
N GLN A 519 44.42 -5.62 -21.58
CA GLN A 519 45.01 -6.91 -21.94
C GLN A 519 44.06 -7.77 -22.78
N VAL A 520 43.46 -7.16 -23.80
CA VAL A 520 42.38 -7.72 -24.64
C VAL A 520 42.76 -9.07 -25.27
N ASP A 521 43.97 -9.20 -25.83
CA ASP A 521 44.43 -10.46 -26.43
C ASP A 521 44.51 -11.61 -25.42
N ARG A 522 44.89 -11.31 -24.17
CA ARG A 522 44.91 -12.30 -23.09
C ARG A 522 43.51 -12.77 -22.72
N VAL A 523 42.51 -11.89 -22.77
CA VAL A 523 41.10 -12.27 -22.56
C VAL A 523 40.69 -13.34 -23.58
N LYS A 524 40.99 -13.11 -24.86
CA LYS A 524 40.66 -14.05 -25.94
C LYS A 524 41.32 -15.41 -25.73
N GLY A 525 42.62 -15.42 -25.46
CA GLY A 525 43.38 -16.66 -25.20
C GLY A 525 42.86 -17.42 -23.99
N LEU A 526 42.65 -16.72 -22.87
CA LEU A 526 42.16 -17.32 -21.64
C LEU A 526 40.73 -17.84 -21.76
N TRP A 527 39.85 -17.13 -22.48
CA TRP A 527 38.49 -17.60 -22.70
C TRP A 527 38.45 -18.93 -23.47
N GLN A 528 39.30 -19.08 -24.50
CA GLN A 528 39.42 -20.37 -25.19
C GLN A 528 40.01 -21.45 -24.28
N GLU A 529 41.03 -21.12 -23.50
CA GLU A 529 41.60 -22.06 -22.53
C GLU A 529 40.53 -22.57 -21.55
N ILE A 530 39.70 -21.70 -20.99
CA ILE A 530 38.62 -22.06 -20.06
C ILE A 530 37.61 -23.01 -20.73
N LYS A 531 37.27 -22.80 -22.01
CA LYS A 531 36.37 -23.68 -22.77
C LYS A 531 36.94 -25.08 -22.97
N GLU A 532 38.25 -25.23 -23.00
CA GLU A 532 38.93 -26.51 -23.19
C GLU A 532 39.07 -27.33 -21.90
N ILE A 533 38.89 -26.70 -20.72
CA ILE A 533 38.97 -27.41 -19.44
C ILE A 533 37.83 -28.43 -19.33
N LYS A 534 38.20 -29.71 -19.22
CA LYS A 534 37.22 -30.81 -19.05
C LYS A 534 37.07 -31.17 -17.56
N PRO A 535 35.84 -31.17 -17.01
CA PRO A 535 35.61 -31.63 -15.65
C PRO A 535 35.89 -33.14 -15.52
N HIS A 536 36.46 -33.55 -14.39
CA HIS A 536 36.74 -34.93 -14.02
C HIS A 536 35.45 -35.64 -13.60
N LEU A 537 34.60 -35.95 -14.59
CA LEU A 537 33.31 -36.59 -14.39
C LEU A 537 33.44 -38.03 -13.84
N SER A 538 32.54 -38.40 -12.93
CA SER A 538 32.48 -39.76 -12.39
C SER A 538 32.28 -40.81 -13.49
N ALA A 539 33.05 -41.90 -13.43
CA ALA A 539 32.91 -43.04 -14.33
C ALA A 539 31.51 -43.67 -14.30
N LYS A 540 30.76 -43.51 -13.19
CA LYS A 540 29.41 -44.05 -13.00
C LYS A 540 28.33 -43.34 -13.81
N LEU A 541 28.63 -42.20 -14.43
CA LEU A 541 27.66 -41.45 -15.23
C LEU A 541 27.43 -42.10 -16.59
N ASN A 542 26.16 -42.38 -16.91
CA ASN A 542 25.76 -42.90 -18.23
C ASN A 542 25.85 -41.82 -19.33
N SER A 543 25.69 -42.23 -20.59
CA SER A 543 25.80 -41.34 -21.76
C SER A 543 24.82 -40.17 -21.72
N ARG A 544 23.57 -40.40 -21.33
CA ARG A 544 22.54 -39.36 -21.21
C ARG A 544 22.89 -38.33 -20.16
N ALA A 545 23.38 -38.75 -19.00
CA ALA A 545 23.82 -37.84 -17.94
C ALA A 545 25.01 -36.98 -18.40
N ARG A 546 25.97 -37.58 -19.13
CA ARG A 546 27.10 -36.84 -19.71
C ARG A 546 26.65 -35.82 -20.76
N GLN A 547 25.69 -36.18 -21.61
CA GLN A 547 25.10 -35.26 -22.59
C GLN A 547 24.40 -34.08 -21.89
N ASN A 548 23.52 -34.35 -20.92
CA ASN A 548 22.84 -33.30 -20.16
C ASN A 548 23.83 -32.35 -19.48
N LEU A 549 24.96 -32.87 -18.99
CA LEU A 549 26.01 -32.05 -18.38
C LEU A 549 26.73 -31.17 -19.41
N ALA A 550 27.01 -31.69 -20.61
CA ALA A 550 27.58 -30.90 -21.69
C ALA A 550 26.64 -29.75 -22.10
N GLU A 551 25.35 -30.04 -22.27
CA GLU A 551 24.31 -29.04 -22.57
C GLU A 551 24.20 -27.99 -21.46
N SER A 552 24.17 -28.42 -20.20
CA SER A 552 24.13 -27.51 -19.04
C SER A 552 25.40 -26.67 -18.92
N THR A 553 26.57 -27.21 -19.25
CA THR A 553 27.84 -26.47 -19.25
C THR A 553 27.80 -25.39 -20.35
N ALA A 554 27.39 -25.74 -21.57
CA ALA A 554 27.22 -24.76 -22.65
C ALA A 554 26.24 -23.64 -22.28
N TYR A 555 25.14 -23.98 -21.61
CA TYR A 555 24.21 -23.00 -21.06
C TYR A 555 24.87 -22.08 -20.02
N HIS A 556 25.69 -22.59 -19.11
CA HIS A 556 26.43 -21.77 -18.16
C HIS A 556 27.44 -20.81 -18.82
N PHE A 557 28.10 -21.22 -19.91
CA PHE A 557 28.93 -20.31 -20.70
C PHE A 557 28.11 -19.17 -21.30
N LYS A 558 26.92 -19.46 -21.85
CA LYS A 558 26.02 -18.45 -22.38
C LYS A 558 25.54 -17.47 -21.30
N MET A 559 25.14 -17.99 -20.12
CA MET A 559 24.78 -17.17 -18.96
C MET A 559 25.93 -16.30 -18.45
N CYS A 560 27.16 -16.79 -18.56
CA CYS A 560 28.35 -16.02 -18.21
C CYS A 560 28.57 -14.85 -19.18
N LEU A 561 28.43 -15.08 -20.48
CA LEU A 561 28.53 -14.02 -21.50
C LEU A 561 27.47 -12.93 -21.27
N ASP A 562 26.23 -13.32 -21.00
CA ASP A 562 25.12 -12.38 -20.68
C ASP A 562 25.47 -11.41 -19.54
N ARG A 563 26.21 -11.87 -18.53
CA ARG A 563 26.65 -11.05 -17.39
C ARG A 563 27.93 -10.26 -17.68
N MET A 564 28.88 -10.88 -18.37
CA MET A 564 30.24 -10.34 -18.55
C MET A 564 30.30 -9.30 -19.67
N VAL A 565 29.69 -9.58 -20.82
CA VAL A 565 29.75 -8.74 -22.03
C VAL A 565 29.28 -7.29 -21.76
N PRO A 566 28.14 -7.05 -21.09
CA PRO A 566 27.72 -5.67 -20.79
C PRO A 566 28.68 -4.95 -19.84
N GLN A 567 29.31 -5.67 -18.91
CA GLN A 567 30.30 -5.10 -17.99
C GLN A 567 31.60 -4.75 -18.71
N ILE A 568 32.08 -5.62 -19.60
CA ILE A 568 33.28 -5.36 -20.41
C ILE A 568 33.04 -4.15 -21.31
N SER A 569 31.92 -4.12 -22.03
CA SER A 569 31.51 -2.95 -22.82
C SER A 569 31.57 -1.69 -21.96
N ARG A 570 30.83 -1.64 -20.85
CA ARG A 570 30.71 -0.42 -20.04
C ARG A 570 31.99 -0.01 -19.29
N LYS A 571 32.75 -0.96 -18.75
CA LYS A 571 33.90 -0.68 -17.87
C LYS A 571 35.20 -0.53 -18.65
N ALA A 572 35.45 -1.44 -19.59
CA ALA A 572 36.66 -1.42 -20.42
C ALA A 572 36.49 -0.58 -21.70
N HIS A 573 35.29 -0.04 -21.96
CA HIS A 573 34.98 0.73 -23.18
C HIS A 573 35.36 -0.04 -24.46
N LEU A 574 35.15 -1.36 -24.48
CA LEU A 574 35.33 -2.16 -25.69
C LEU A 574 34.10 -2.07 -26.57
N THR A 575 34.33 -1.84 -27.86
CA THR A 575 33.29 -1.80 -28.88
C THR A 575 32.67 -3.18 -29.10
N ILE A 576 31.49 -3.23 -29.69
CA ILE A 576 30.84 -4.49 -30.08
C ILE A 576 31.73 -5.33 -30.99
N GLU A 577 32.44 -4.70 -31.93
CA GLU A 577 33.32 -5.44 -32.84
C GLU A 577 34.46 -6.12 -32.10
N GLN A 578 35.10 -5.42 -31.16
CA GLN A 578 36.13 -5.99 -30.29
C GLN A 578 35.56 -7.13 -29.43
N ILE A 579 34.36 -6.95 -28.85
CA ILE A 579 33.74 -7.98 -28.02
C ILE A 579 33.32 -9.22 -28.84
N ASN A 580 32.82 -9.01 -30.06
CA ASN A 580 32.49 -10.08 -31.00
C ASN A 580 33.74 -10.93 -31.32
N ASP A 581 34.87 -10.28 -31.58
CA ASP A 581 36.15 -10.97 -31.83
C ASP A 581 36.68 -11.73 -30.60
N LEU A 582 36.55 -11.13 -29.41
CA LEU A 582 36.98 -11.76 -28.14
C LEU A 582 36.27 -13.08 -27.86
N PHE A 583 34.95 -13.10 -27.99
CA PHE A 583 34.13 -14.24 -27.55
C PHE A 583 33.62 -15.12 -28.69
N GLY A 584 33.83 -14.73 -29.94
CA GLY A 584 33.32 -15.44 -31.12
C GLY A 584 31.79 -15.42 -31.18
N ILE A 585 31.20 -14.27 -30.89
CA ILE A 585 29.75 -14.04 -30.88
C ILE A 585 29.37 -12.92 -31.86
N ASP A 586 28.10 -12.86 -32.25
CA ASP A 586 27.53 -11.72 -32.96
C ASP A 586 26.48 -11.07 -32.07
N ILE A 587 26.89 -10.03 -31.33
CA ILE A 587 26.00 -9.30 -30.40
C ILE A 587 24.76 -8.77 -31.10
N LYS A 588 24.88 -8.30 -32.36
CA LYS A 588 23.74 -7.67 -33.07
C LYS A 588 22.71 -8.70 -33.50
N GLN A 589 23.11 -9.96 -33.69
CA GLN A 589 22.21 -11.06 -34.08
C GLN A 589 21.81 -11.98 -32.92
N ASP A 590 22.55 -12.01 -31.82
CA ASP A 590 22.23 -12.88 -30.67
C ASP A 590 21.05 -12.33 -29.86
N LYS A 591 19.98 -13.14 -29.78
CA LYS A 591 18.75 -12.82 -29.04
C LYS A 591 18.97 -12.56 -27.55
N THR A 592 20.10 -13.01 -26.97
CA THR A 592 20.48 -12.69 -25.59
C THR A 592 20.67 -11.20 -25.39
N PHE A 593 21.25 -10.48 -26.35
CA PHE A 593 21.60 -9.06 -26.21
C PHE A 593 20.59 -8.09 -26.83
N ARG A 594 19.45 -8.58 -27.34
CA ARG A 594 18.45 -7.77 -28.07
C ARG A 594 17.89 -6.57 -27.28
N TRP A 595 17.96 -6.60 -25.95
CA TRP A 595 17.49 -5.54 -25.05
C TRP A 595 18.63 -4.88 -24.27
N THR A 596 19.87 -5.25 -24.60
CA THR A 596 21.05 -4.78 -23.88
C THR A 596 21.59 -3.55 -24.58
N THR A 597 21.81 -2.49 -23.81
CA THR A 597 22.49 -1.28 -24.29
C THR A 597 23.99 -1.40 -24.02
N PHE A 598 24.78 -1.10 -25.04
CA PHE A 598 26.23 -1.03 -25.01
C PHE A 598 26.63 0.45 -25.08
N TRP A 599 27.84 0.79 -24.65
CA TRP A 599 28.24 2.21 -24.64
C TRP A 599 28.39 2.77 -26.07
N ASP A 600 28.77 1.95 -27.05
CA ASP A 600 28.94 2.29 -28.47
C ASP A 600 27.72 1.93 -29.33
N TRP A 601 26.70 1.28 -28.76
CA TRP A 601 25.54 0.83 -29.52
C TRP A 601 24.30 0.59 -28.65
N ASN A 602 23.16 1.05 -29.14
CA ASN A 602 21.86 0.68 -28.62
C ASN A 602 21.03 0.07 -29.76
N PRO A 603 20.56 -1.19 -29.65
CA PRO A 603 19.77 -1.85 -30.70
C PRO A 603 18.49 -1.08 -31.08
N GLU A 604 17.93 -0.29 -30.16
CA GLU A 604 16.74 0.51 -30.46
C GLU A 604 17.04 1.69 -31.39
N TYR A 605 18.24 2.29 -31.29
CA TYR A 605 18.60 3.48 -32.06
C TYR A 605 18.93 3.21 -33.53
N ASP A 606 19.16 1.96 -33.91
CA ASP A 606 19.38 1.59 -35.31
C ASP A 606 18.08 1.46 -36.13
N LYS A 607 16.92 1.53 -35.47
CA LYS A 607 15.63 1.48 -36.18
C LYS A 607 15.36 2.81 -36.91
N PRO A 608 14.79 2.79 -38.13
CA PRO A 608 14.59 3.99 -38.94
C PRO A 608 13.95 5.20 -38.22
N PRO A 609 12.94 5.03 -37.35
CA PRO A 609 12.34 6.15 -36.64
C PRO A 609 13.33 6.91 -35.73
N TYR A 610 14.32 6.24 -35.16
CA TYR A 610 15.32 6.89 -34.30
C TYR A 610 16.38 7.62 -35.13
N LYS A 611 16.83 7.01 -36.23
CA LYS A 611 17.77 7.64 -37.17
C LYS A 611 17.17 8.85 -37.90
N ASN A 612 15.88 8.85 -38.18
CA ASN A 612 15.20 10.03 -38.70
C ASN A 612 15.21 11.18 -37.69
N TRP A 613 14.97 10.87 -36.41
CA TRP A 613 14.96 11.87 -35.35
C TRP A 613 16.34 12.48 -35.10
N GLU A 614 17.40 11.66 -35.09
CA GLU A 614 18.80 12.14 -34.99
C GLU A 614 19.14 13.14 -36.10
N ARG A 615 18.77 12.84 -37.35
CA ARG A 615 18.99 13.75 -38.49
C ARG A 615 18.18 15.04 -38.35
N HIS A 616 16.93 14.95 -37.91
CA HIS A 616 16.08 16.11 -37.70
C HIS A 616 16.59 17.05 -36.61
N LEU A 617 17.07 16.49 -35.48
CA LEU A 617 17.67 17.28 -34.41
C LEU A 617 18.90 18.07 -34.87
N ALA A 618 19.72 17.52 -35.77
CA ALA A 618 20.86 18.24 -36.33
C ALA A 618 20.42 19.47 -37.15
N VAL A 619 19.32 19.35 -37.91
CA VAL A 619 18.72 20.47 -38.64
C VAL A 619 18.18 21.54 -37.69
N LEU A 620 17.48 21.15 -36.62
CA LEU A 620 17.01 22.08 -35.60
C LEU A 620 18.17 22.81 -34.91
N SER A 621 19.25 22.09 -34.58
CA SER A 621 20.46 22.69 -34.03
C SER A 621 21.08 23.73 -34.95
N GLU A 622 21.20 23.44 -36.25
CA GLU A 622 21.72 24.38 -37.24
C GLU A 622 20.84 25.63 -37.36
N HIS A 623 19.52 25.47 -37.35
CA HIS A 623 18.57 26.59 -37.35
C HIS A 623 18.82 27.56 -36.19
N PHE A 624 18.99 27.05 -34.97
CA PHE A 624 19.23 27.85 -33.77
C PHE A 624 20.68 28.35 -33.61
N GLN A 625 21.59 28.04 -34.53
CA GLN A 625 22.87 28.77 -34.60
C GLN A 625 22.69 30.17 -35.17
N THR A 626 21.66 30.40 -35.98
CA THR A 626 21.40 31.67 -36.67
C THR A 626 20.14 32.39 -36.18
N HIS A 627 19.34 31.74 -35.33
CA HIS A 627 18.14 32.29 -34.69
C HIS A 627 18.30 32.24 -33.17
N PRO A 628 17.87 33.27 -32.42
CA PRO A 628 17.96 33.23 -30.97
C PRO A 628 17.10 32.09 -30.41
N LEU A 629 17.66 31.35 -29.45
CA LEU A 629 16.89 30.36 -28.69
C LEU A 629 15.75 31.05 -27.93
N PRO A 630 14.57 30.39 -27.81
CA PRO A 630 13.47 30.96 -27.05
C PRO A 630 13.87 31.17 -25.60
N GLU A 631 13.33 32.22 -24.97
CA GLU A 631 13.59 32.45 -23.56
C GLU A 631 13.04 31.29 -22.70
N ASN A 632 11.82 30.82 -22.98
CA ASN A 632 11.17 29.74 -22.26
C ASN A 632 10.81 28.56 -23.17
N MET A 633 9.96 28.81 -24.17
CA MET A 633 9.49 27.81 -25.13
C MET A 633 9.23 28.44 -26.50
N ALA A 634 9.43 27.66 -27.56
CA ALA A 634 8.96 27.97 -28.91
C ALA A 634 8.33 26.73 -29.55
N LEU A 635 7.34 26.96 -30.40
CA LEU A 635 6.75 25.93 -31.25
C LEU A 635 7.18 26.21 -32.69
N LEU A 636 7.79 25.23 -33.35
CA LEU A 636 8.19 25.30 -34.75
C LEU A 636 7.35 24.35 -35.57
N GLU A 637 6.70 24.82 -36.63
CA GLU A 637 6.01 23.96 -37.58
C GLU A 637 7.00 23.27 -38.52
N ARG A 638 6.72 22.03 -38.90
CA ARG A 638 7.56 21.26 -39.82
C ARG A 638 6.98 21.24 -41.22
N ASP A 639 7.86 21.40 -42.21
CA ASP A 639 7.50 21.32 -43.63
C ASP A 639 7.33 19.87 -44.13
N LYS A 640 7.81 18.88 -43.38
CA LYS A 640 7.79 17.45 -43.77
C LYS A 640 7.16 16.60 -42.67
N ILE A 641 6.44 15.55 -43.09
CA ILE A 641 5.89 14.52 -42.20
C ILE A 641 6.77 13.28 -42.30
N GLU A 642 7.52 12.98 -41.23
CA GLU A 642 8.31 11.74 -41.09
C GLU A 642 7.95 11.05 -39.76
N THR A 643 8.21 9.74 -39.65
CA THR A 643 8.02 8.99 -38.40
C THR A 643 9.27 9.05 -37.53
N TYR A 644 9.10 9.38 -36.25
CA TYR A 644 10.18 9.49 -35.28
C TYR A 644 10.01 8.55 -34.07
N GLY A 645 11.12 8.03 -33.55
CA GLY A 645 11.15 6.99 -32.50
C GLY A 645 11.32 7.49 -31.07
N VAL A 646 11.55 8.79 -30.85
CA VAL A 646 11.81 9.37 -29.52
C VAL A 646 10.97 10.63 -29.31
N ARG A 647 10.53 10.86 -28.06
CA ARG A 647 9.66 11.99 -27.73
C ARG A 647 10.38 13.26 -27.26
N ILE A 648 11.53 13.15 -26.59
CA ILE A 648 12.25 14.28 -25.98
C ILE A 648 13.75 14.00 -26.03
N VAL A 649 14.53 14.84 -26.72
CA VAL A 649 16.00 14.68 -26.81
C VAL A 649 16.70 16.03 -26.80
N LYS A 650 17.93 16.06 -26.29
CA LYS A 650 18.85 17.21 -26.43
C LYS A 650 19.13 17.48 -27.91
N MET A 651 19.16 18.75 -28.28
CA MET A 651 19.64 19.16 -29.60
C MET A 651 21.19 19.17 -29.61
N PRO A 652 21.85 18.57 -30.63
CA PRO A 652 23.30 18.58 -30.74
C PRO A 652 23.90 19.99 -30.62
N GLY A 653 24.88 20.18 -29.73
CA GLY A 653 25.54 21.47 -29.53
C GLY A 653 24.73 22.54 -28.79
N ILE A 654 23.51 22.23 -28.32
CA ILE A 654 22.66 23.16 -27.55
C ILE A 654 22.24 22.49 -26.24
N ASP A 655 22.99 22.75 -25.17
CA ASP A 655 22.72 22.13 -23.86
C ASP A 655 21.60 22.79 -23.05
N SER A 656 21.24 24.03 -23.41
CA SER A 656 20.25 24.83 -22.67
C SER A 656 18.80 24.46 -23.01
N HIS A 657 18.56 23.72 -24.10
CA HIS A 657 17.23 23.42 -24.63
C HIS A 657 17.13 21.99 -25.18
N HIS A 658 15.93 21.42 -25.13
CA HIS A 658 15.57 20.15 -25.75
C HIS A 658 14.52 20.38 -26.83
N ALA A 659 14.43 19.45 -27.77
CA ALA A 659 13.33 19.36 -28.72
C ALA A 659 12.41 18.20 -28.33
N GLU A 660 11.10 18.48 -28.29
CA GLU A 660 10.06 17.46 -28.20
C GLU A 660 9.32 17.33 -29.53
N ASN A 661 9.17 16.09 -29.98
CA ASN A 661 8.43 15.77 -31.18
C ASN A 661 6.91 15.82 -30.90
N LEU A 662 6.19 16.68 -31.63
CA LEU A 662 4.74 16.78 -31.64
C LEU A 662 4.19 16.35 -33.00
N ASP A 663 4.13 15.03 -33.26
CA ASP A 663 3.70 14.39 -34.52
C ASP A 663 2.37 13.62 -34.42
N SER A 664 1.61 13.82 -33.34
CA SER A 664 0.38 13.08 -33.09
C SER A 664 -0.81 14.02 -32.86
N PRO A 665 -2.05 13.50 -32.89
CA PRO A 665 -3.22 14.32 -32.59
C PRO A 665 -3.05 15.10 -31.27
N PHE A 666 -3.61 16.30 -31.20
CA PHE A 666 -3.52 17.16 -30.02
C PHE A 666 -4.04 16.48 -28.74
N LYS A 667 -5.06 15.63 -28.91
CA LYS A 667 -5.71 14.80 -27.88
C LYS A 667 -4.72 14.12 -26.89
N PRO A 668 -3.79 13.24 -27.33
CA PRO A 668 -2.76 12.65 -26.47
C PRO A 668 -1.94 13.63 -25.61
N TYR A 669 -1.64 14.83 -26.12
CA TYR A 669 -0.87 15.83 -25.37
C TYR A 669 -1.75 16.53 -24.34
N ALA A 670 -2.95 16.96 -24.74
CA ALA A 670 -3.94 17.58 -23.86
C ALA A 670 -4.31 16.68 -22.67
N ARG A 671 -4.33 15.35 -22.86
CA ARG A 671 -4.56 14.34 -21.81
C ARG A 671 -3.61 14.46 -20.61
N GLY A 672 -2.43 15.05 -20.78
CA GLY A 672 -1.45 15.25 -19.71
C GLY A 672 -1.79 16.38 -18.73
N TYR A 673 -2.71 17.29 -19.09
CA TYR A 673 -3.01 18.49 -18.31
C TYR A 673 -3.54 18.12 -16.93
N ARG A 674 -2.89 18.55 -15.85
CA ARG A 674 -3.20 18.21 -14.45
C ARG A 674 -3.35 16.70 -14.20
N PHE A 675 -2.66 15.85 -14.95
CA PHE A 675 -2.70 14.41 -14.67
C PHE A 675 -2.00 14.11 -13.32
N PRO A 676 -2.55 13.24 -12.43
CA PRO A 676 -3.69 12.34 -12.63
C PRO A 676 -5.08 12.91 -12.32
N GLU A 677 -5.17 14.14 -11.82
CA GLU A 677 -6.44 14.74 -11.36
C GLU A 677 -7.49 14.89 -12.47
N SER A 678 -7.04 15.19 -13.70
CA SER A 678 -7.90 15.35 -14.87
C SER A 678 -8.34 14.04 -15.53
N ALA A 679 -7.91 12.88 -15.01
CA ALA A 679 -8.21 11.59 -15.61
C ALA A 679 -9.74 11.37 -15.71
N GLY A 680 -10.25 11.21 -16.94
CA GLY A 680 -11.69 11.09 -17.22
C GLY A 680 -12.49 12.40 -17.14
N ARG A 681 -11.84 13.52 -16.83
CA ARG A 681 -12.46 14.83 -16.56
C ARG A 681 -12.07 15.90 -17.57
N LEU A 682 -11.34 15.53 -18.62
CA LEU A 682 -10.96 16.42 -19.70
C LEU A 682 -12.01 16.37 -20.82
N ARG A 683 -12.58 17.53 -21.18
CA ARG A 683 -13.45 17.71 -22.34
C ARG A 683 -12.74 18.55 -23.38
N ILE A 684 -12.73 18.14 -24.63
CA ILE A 684 -12.19 18.91 -25.76
C ILE A 684 -13.34 19.20 -26.72
N GLU A 685 -13.57 20.47 -27.06
CA GLU A 685 -14.65 20.84 -27.97
C GLU A 685 -14.41 20.33 -29.41
N SER A 686 -15.49 19.98 -30.10
CA SER A 686 -15.50 19.17 -31.32
C SER A 686 -14.53 19.58 -32.44
N PRO A 687 -14.31 20.87 -32.78
CA PRO A 687 -13.39 21.19 -33.88
C PRO A 687 -11.92 20.94 -33.53
N LEU A 688 -11.58 20.85 -32.24
CA LEU A 688 -10.20 20.68 -31.76
C LEU A 688 -9.77 19.21 -31.66
N LEU A 689 -10.74 18.30 -31.73
CA LEU A 689 -10.51 16.86 -31.60
C LEU A 689 -9.60 16.33 -32.73
N ASP A 690 -9.69 16.88 -33.93
CA ASP A 690 -9.05 16.30 -35.11
C ASP A 690 -7.78 17.05 -35.56
N VAL A 691 -7.32 18.00 -34.75
CA VAL A 691 -6.06 18.71 -34.98
C VAL A 691 -4.88 17.75 -34.79
N THR A 692 -4.13 17.52 -35.86
CA THR A 692 -2.85 16.80 -35.81
C THR A 692 -1.72 17.80 -35.68
N LEU A 693 -0.87 17.63 -34.68
CA LEU A 693 0.32 18.45 -34.54
C LEU A 693 1.39 17.94 -35.51
N ASN A 694 2.06 18.87 -36.19
CA ASN A 694 3.28 18.60 -36.93
C ASN A 694 4.36 19.62 -36.54
N HIS A 695 4.70 19.64 -35.25
CA HIS A 695 5.55 20.67 -34.67
C HIS A 695 6.69 20.08 -33.85
N ASP A 696 7.73 20.89 -33.65
CA ASP A 696 8.76 20.68 -32.65
C ASP A 696 8.58 21.69 -31.51
N LEU A 697 8.44 21.20 -30.28
CA LEU A 697 8.43 22.04 -29.10
C LEU A 697 9.85 22.18 -28.56
N ILE A 698 10.40 23.39 -28.67
CA ILE A 698 11.73 23.73 -28.18
C ILE A 698 11.56 24.33 -26.79
N CYS A 699 12.10 23.69 -25.77
CA CYS A 699 11.91 24.10 -24.38
C CYS A 699 13.14 23.82 -23.52
N ARG A 700 13.24 24.49 -22.37
CA ARG A 700 14.30 24.20 -21.40
C ARG A 700 14.14 22.78 -20.82
N PRO A 701 15.26 22.11 -20.47
CA PRO A 701 15.20 20.84 -19.74
C PRO A 701 14.35 20.97 -18.47
N LYS A 702 13.58 19.93 -18.15
CA LYS A 702 12.72 19.84 -16.94
C LYS A 702 11.56 20.85 -16.87
N THR A 703 11.22 21.54 -17.96
CA THR A 703 9.99 22.35 -18.03
C THR A 703 8.77 21.47 -17.65
N PRO A 704 7.94 21.86 -16.66
CA PRO A 704 6.78 21.09 -16.23
C PRO A 704 5.80 20.78 -17.37
N LEU A 705 5.19 19.59 -17.35
CA LEU A 705 4.27 19.15 -18.40
C LEU A 705 3.05 20.09 -18.52
N ASP A 706 2.50 20.55 -17.39
CA ASP A 706 1.37 21.48 -17.40
C ASP A 706 1.73 22.82 -18.04
N GLU A 707 2.95 23.32 -17.80
CA GLU A 707 3.43 24.57 -18.42
C GLU A 707 3.53 24.42 -19.94
N LYS A 708 4.05 23.28 -20.42
CA LYS A 708 4.10 22.97 -21.86
C LYS A 708 2.71 22.90 -22.48
N ILE A 709 1.77 22.25 -21.80
CA ILE A 709 0.40 22.10 -22.32
C ILE A 709 -0.30 23.47 -22.35
N ILE A 710 -0.15 24.29 -21.31
CA ILE A 710 -0.68 25.66 -21.28
C ILE A 710 -0.07 26.49 -22.42
N PHE A 711 1.24 26.39 -22.63
CA PHE A 711 1.91 27.06 -23.75
C PHE A 711 1.35 26.62 -25.11
N LEU A 712 1.15 25.32 -25.32
CA LEU A 712 0.56 24.80 -26.56
C LEU A 712 -0.88 25.29 -26.74
N LEU A 713 -1.69 25.24 -25.69
CA LEU A 713 -3.06 25.76 -25.72
C LEU A 713 -3.08 27.24 -26.11
N ASP A 714 -2.27 28.05 -25.45
CA ASP A 714 -2.16 29.48 -25.70
C ASP A 714 -1.71 29.78 -27.14
N HIS A 715 -0.74 29.03 -27.65
CA HIS A 715 -0.24 29.16 -29.02
C HIS A 715 -1.35 28.93 -30.06
N PHE A 716 -2.25 27.97 -29.81
CA PHE A 716 -3.39 27.68 -30.68
C PHE A 716 -4.65 28.50 -30.35
N GLY A 717 -4.55 29.54 -29.50
CA GLY A 717 -5.69 30.39 -29.13
C GLY A 717 -6.73 29.68 -28.26
N LEU A 718 -6.31 28.66 -27.51
CA LEU A 718 -7.15 27.83 -26.66
C LEU A 718 -7.04 28.26 -25.20
N GLU A 719 -8.05 27.88 -24.42
CA GLU A 719 -8.05 28.02 -22.96
C GLU A 719 -8.61 26.76 -22.31
N VAL A 720 -8.25 26.55 -21.04
CA VAL A 720 -8.93 25.59 -20.17
C VAL A 720 -9.87 26.34 -19.24
N VAL A 721 -11.15 25.97 -19.24
CA VAL A 721 -12.13 26.45 -18.27
C VAL A 721 -12.59 25.33 -17.35
N GLU A 722 -12.73 25.65 -16.08
CA GLU A 722 -13.24 24.73 -15.06
C GLU A 722 -14.76 24.84 -15.00
N VAL A 723 -15.45 23.73 -15.27
CA VAL A 723 -16.92 23.65 -15.19
C VAL A 723 -17.30 22.62 -14.14
N ASN A 724 -18.11 23.01 -13.17
CA ASN A 724 -18.66 22.08 -12.18
C ASN A 724 -19.96 21.50 -12.69
N GLU A 725 -19.97 20.21 -13.02
CA GLU A 725 -21.11 19.53 -13.62
C GLU A 725 -21.39 18.19 -12.92
N PRO A 726 -22.63 17.69 -12.95
CA PRO A 726 -22.95 16.37 -12.40
C PRO A 726 -22.25 15.27 -13.21
N ARG A 727 -21.53 14.39 -12.52
CA ARG A 727 -20.77 13.29 -13.10
C ARG A 727 -21.14 11.97 -12.44
N THR A 728 -21.23 10.92 -13.25
CA THR A 728 -21.35 9.54 -12.76
C THR A 728 -20.04 9.12 -12.13
N VAL A 729 -20.09 8.82 -10.83
CA VAL A 729 -18.97 8.33 -10.05
C VAL A 729 -19.28 6.92 -9.58
N TRP A 730 -18.36 6.02 -9.83
CA TRP A 730 -18.32 4.71 -9.21
C TRP A 730 -17.46 4.77 -7.96
N VAL A 731 -18.07 4.49 -6.82
CA VAL A 731 -17.32 4.31 -5.58
C VAL A 731 -16.91 2.85 -5.51
N ALA A 732 -15.62 2.63 -5.72
CA ALA A 732 -15.01 1.31 -5.69
C ALA A 732 -14.82 0.87 -4.25
N ARG A 733 -15.43 -0.25 -3.87
CA ARG A 733 -15.24 -0.90 -2.57
C ARG A 733 -14.78 -2.31 -2.77
N TYR A 734 -13.78 -2.68 -2.01
CA TYR A 734 -13.23 -4.02 -2.00
C TYR A 734 -13.94 -4.84 -0.94
N ASP A 735 -14.41 -6.04 -1.31
CA ASP A 735 -15.15 -6.92 -0.42
C ASP A 735 -14.26 -7.71 0.56
N GLY A 736 -12.96 -7.43 0.58
CA GLY A 736 -11.98 -8.08 1.46
C GLY A 736 -11.54 -9.48 1.01
N ARG A 737 -11.99 -9.97 -0.16
CA ARG A 737 -11.58 -11.30 -0.64
C ARG A 737 -10.10 -11.35 -0.95
N THR A 738 -9.40 -12.41 -0.57
CA THR A 738 -7.98 -12.56 -0.92
C THR A 738 -7.73 -12.36 -2.42
N LEU A 739 -6.89 -11.38 -2.77
CA LEU A 739 -6.56 -11.09 -4.15
C LEU A 739 -5.69 -12.21 -4.73
N LYS A 740 -5.89 -12.52 -6.01
CA LYS A 740 -4.98 -13.39 -6.76
C LYS A 740 -3.58 -12.76 -6.81
N ASP A 741 -2.55 -13.58 -7.00
CA ASP A 741 -1.22 -13.05 -7.34
C ASP A 741 -1.37 -12.19 -8.60
N TYR A 742 -0.82 -10.98 -8.58
CA TYR A 742 -0.99 -10.05 -9.70
C TYR A 742 -0.46 -10.65 -11.01
N HIS A 743 0.59 -11.48 -10.98
CA HIS A 743 1.11 -12.25 -12.13
C HIS A 743 0.07 -13.17 -12.77
N GLN A 744 -0.95 -13.58 -12.04
CA GLN A 744 -2.04 -14.44 -12.52
C GLN A 744 -3.24 -13.65 -13.03
N VAL A 745 -3.33 -12.36 -12.71
CA VAL A 745 -4.44 -11.51 -13.16
C VAL A 745 -4.09 -10.88 -14.50
N THR A 746 -4.58 -11.50 -15.56
CA THR A 746 -4.44 -11.06 -16.95
C THR A 746 -5.66 -10.26 -17.40
N ALA A 747 -5.52 -9.57 -18.52
CA ALA A 747 -6.68 -8.96 -19.16
C ALA A 747 -7.66 -10.06 -19.62
N PRO A 748 -8.99 -9.77 -19.61
CA PRO A 748 -10.00 -10.77 -19.96
C PRO A 748 -9.91 -11.21 -21.42
N ILE A 749 -9.33 -10.39 -22.30
CA ILE A 749 -9.09 -10.73 -23.71
C ILE A 749 -7.58 -10.64 -23.99
N PRO A 750 -6.94 -11.71 -24.51
CA PRO A 750 -5.54 -11.69 -24.92
C PRO A 750 -5.26 -10.64 -25.99
N TYR A 751 -4.01 -10.18 -26.07
CA TYR A 751 -3.61 -9.26 -27.13
C TYR A 751 -3.66 -9.98 -28.49
N ALA A 752 -4.51 -9.49 -29.40
CA ALA A 752 -4.73 -10.15 -30.69
C ALA A 752 -3.77 -9.67 -31.80
N GLY A 753 -3.02 -8.58 -31.59
CA GLY A 753 -2.18 -7.95 -32.62
C GLY A 753 -3.01 -7.30 -33.74
N GLY A 754 -2.98 -5.97 -33.84
CA GLY A 754 -3.74 -5.22 -34.86
C GLY A 754 -4.20 -3.85 -34.37
N GLU A 755 -4.80 -3.05 -35.26
CA GLU A 755 -5.26 -1.67 -34.96
C GLU A 755 -6.58 -1.63 -34.19
N GLN A 756 -7.44 -2.66 -34.31
CA GLN A 756 -8.72 -2.71 -33.61
C GLN A 756 -8.54 -3.19 -32.16
N ARG A 757 -8.70 -2.25 -31.23
CA ARG A 757 -8.77 -2.51 -29.79
C ARG A 757 -10.22 -2.78 -29.39
N THR A 758 -10.46 -3.88 -28.67
CA THR A 758 -11.76 -4.17 -28.07
C THR A 758 -11.71 -4.00 -26.56
N ALA A 759 -12.86 -3.71 -25.96
CA ALA A 759 -13.00 -3.60 -24.51
C ALA A 759 -12.57 -4.90 -23.82
N GLY A 760 -11.70 -4.80 -22.82
CA GLY A 760 -11.13 -5.94 -22.10
C GLY A 760 -9.84 -6.51 -22.72
N MET A 761 -9.37 -6.02 -23.86
CA MET A 761 -8.13 -6.50 -24.48
C MET A 761 -6.89 -6.06 -23.70
N LYS A 762 -5.91 -6.96 -23.55
CA LYS A 762 -4.58 -6.65 -23.00
C LYS A 762 -3.91 -5.50 -23.76
N TRP A 763 -3.34 -4.54 -23.05
CA TRP A 763 -2.52 -3.49 -23.65
C TRP A 763 -1.14 -4.00 -24.07
N SER A 764 -0.65 -3.60 -25.25
CA SER A 764 0.59 -4.11 -25.86
C SER A 764 1.86 -3.88 -25.04
N ALA A 765 1.91 -2.83 -24.21
CA ALA A 765 3.02 -2.51 -23.32
C ALA A 765 2.79 -2.98 -21.85
N SER A 766 1.91 -3.96 -21.63
CA SER A 766 1.63 -4.47 -20.29
C SER A 766 2.75 -5.39 -19.77
N GLY A 767 3.35 -5.00 -18.64
CA GLY A 767 4.26 -5.78 -17.82
C GLY A 767 4.78 -4.93 -16.65
N GLY A 768 5.00 -5.54 -15.48
CA GLY A 768 5.62 -4.84 -14.34
C GLY A 768 4.71 -4.48 -13.16
N GLY A 769 3.47 -4.99 -13.12
CA GLY A 769 2.57 -4.84 -11.98
C GLY A 769 1.84 -3.50 -11.92
N PHE A 770 0.51 -3.56 -11.83
CA PHE A 770 -0.39 -2.42 -11.80
C PHE A 770 -1.19 -2.41 -10.50
N GLY A 771 -1.04 -1.33 -9.72
CA GLY A 771 -1.90 -1.06 -8.56
C GLY A 771 -3.29 -0.59 -8.96
N VAL A 772 -4.24 -0.68 -8.02
CA VAL A 772 -5.66 -0.39 -8.27
C VAL A 772 -5.88 1.05 -8.77
N SER A 773 -5.21 2.04 -8.16
CA SER A 773 -5.41 3.45 -8.51
C SER A 773 -4.93 3.71 -9.93
N ARG A 774 -3.86 3.03 -10.38
CA ARG A 774 -3.39 3.11 -11.77
C ARG A 774 -4.38 2.42 -12.73
N LEU A 775 -4.98 1.30 -12.34
CA LEU A 775 -6.02 0.64 -13.14
C LEU A 775 -7.29 1.49 -13.25
N PHE A 776 -7.71 2.17 -12.18
CA PHE A 776 -8.83 3.11 -12.19
C PHE A 776 -8.53 4.34 -13.04
N GLN A 777 -7.35 4.95 -12.91
CA GLN A 777 -6.93 6.04 -13.79
C GLN A 777 -6.95 5.60 -15.26
N ASN A 778 -6.41 4.42 -15.56
CA ASN A 778 -6.44 3.87 -16.91
C ASN A 778 -7.88 3.67 -17.42
N PHE A 779 -8.77 3.12 -16.59
CA PHE A 779 -10.19 2.97 -16.91
C PHE A 779 -10.84 4.32 -17.22
N MET A 780 -10.67 5.32 -16.35
CA MET A 780 -11.25 6.66 -16.53
C MET A 780 -10.76 7.31 -17.83
N LEU A 781 -9.50 7.08 -18.18
CA LEU A 781 -8.95 7.58 -19.44
C LEU A 781 -9.46 6.82 -20.66
N ASP A 782 -9.65 5.51 -20.57
CA ASP A 782 -10.18 4.69 -21.67
C ASP A 782 -11.66 5.01 -21.92
N GLN A 783 -12.42 5.26 -20.85
CA GLN A 783 -13.83 5.71 -20.88
C GLN A 783 -14.00 7.15 -21.39
N ASN A 784 -12.95 7.97 -21.29
CA ASN A 784 -12.93 9.32 -21.83
C ASN A 784 -12.03 9.43 -23.07
N SER A 785 -11.92 8.35 -23.84
CA SER A 785 -11.11 8.32 -25.07
C SER A 785 -11.69 9.19 -26.20
N ASP A 786 -12.97 9.54 -26.13
CA ASP A 786 -13.64 10.50 -27.02
C ASP A 786 -13.50 11.96 -26.56
N TYR A 787 -12.93 12.18 -25.37
CA TYR A 787 -12.73 13.50 -24.75
C TYR A 787 -14.02 14.31 -24.60
N LYS A 788 -15.16 13.65 -24.40
CA LYS A 788 -16.43 14.36 -24.10
C LYS A 788 -16.65 14.61 -22.61
N ALA A 789 -15.77 14.07 -21.76
CA ALA A 789 -15.96 14.01 -20.31
C ALA A 789 -17.32 13.39 -19.93
N ALA A 790 -17.81 12.43 -20.73
CA ALA A 790 -19.05 11.70 -20.46
C ALA A 790 -18.78 10.33 -19.78
N GLY A 791 -17.50 9.93 -19.70
CA GLY A 791 -17.08 8.69 -19.08
C GLY A 791 -17.28 8.66 -17.57
N ILE A 792 -17.29 7.43 -17.04
CA ILE A 792 -17.40 7.12 -15.62
C ILE A 792 -16.11 7.47 -14.89
N LEU A 793 -16.24 8.14 -13.75
CA LEU A 793 -15.15 8.38 -12.82
C LEU A 793 -15.14 7.33 -11.72
N ILE A 794 -13.97 7.00 -11.19
CA ILE A 794 -13.85 6.06 -10.07
C ILE A 794 -13.29 6.79 -8.86
N ARG A 795 -14.02 6.72 -7.75
CA ARG A 795 -13.50 7.05 -6.43
C ARG A 795 -12.99 5.77 -5.78
N ASP A 796 -11.71 5.75 -5.48
CA ASP A 796 -11.06 4.63 -4.81
C ASP A 796 -11.34 4.67 -3.30
N GLU A 797 -12.18 3.76 -2.80
CA GLU A 797 -12.37 3.48 -1.37
C GLU A 797 -11.93 2.04 -1.04
N THR A 798 -11.09 1.44 -1.90
CA THR A 798 -10.71 0.03 -1.76
C THR A 798 -9.60 -0.17 -0.73
N GLY A 799 -8.79 0.85 -0.47
CA GLY A 799 -7.64 0.77 0.44
C GLY A 799 -6.46 -0.05 -0.11
N LEU A 800 -6.52 -0.52 -1.35
CA LEU A 800 -5.49 -1.37 -1.97
C LEU A 800 -4.35 -0.51 -2.53
N THR A 801 -3.13 -0.68 -2.01
CA THR A 801 -1.93 0.07 -2.44
C THR A 801 -0.96 -0.75 -3.28
N GLU A 802 -1.02 -2.07 -3.18
CA GLU A 802 -0.10 -3.00 -3.84
C GLU A 802 -0.47 -3.27 -5.31
N PRO A 803 0.46 -3.79 -6.13
CA PRO A 803 0.14 -4.29 -7.47
C PRO A 803 -0.88 -5.44 -7.42
N ILE A 804 -2.01 -5.29 -8.11
CA ILE A 804 -3.10 -6.26 -8.15
C ILE A 804 -3.25 -6.95 -9.52
N SER A 805 -2.69 -6.38 -10.59
CA SER A 805 -2.72 -7.01 -11.91
C SER A 805 -1.39 -6.93 -12.66
N TYR A 806 -1.02 -7.98 -13.38
CA TYR A 806 0.17 -8.03 -14.24
C TYR A 806 -0.07 -7.38 -15.59
N GLU A 807 -1.33 -7.38 -16.03
CA GLU A 807 -1.72 -6.81 -17.29
C GLU A 807 -2.66 -5.62 -17.10
N ARG A 808 -2.61 -4.68 -18.03
CA ARG A 808 -3.59 -3.61 -18.11
C ARG A 808 -4.61 -3.96 -19.20
N PRO A 809 -5.89 -4.20 -18.87
CA PRO A 809 -6.95 -4.23 -19.88
C PRO A 809 -7.24 -2.83 -20.40
N GLY A 810 -7.58 -2.72 -21.68
CA GLY A 810 -8.14 -1.50 -22.26
C GLY A 810 -9.66 -1.49 -22.13
N TRP A 811 -10.24 -0.41 -21.62
CA TRP A 811 -11.68 -0.31 -21.38
C TRP A 811 -12.38 0.66 -22.33
N THR A 812 -11.94 0.77 -23.57
CA THR A 812 -12.53 1.70 -24.54
C THR A 812 -13.88 1.20 -25.05
N GLY A 813 -14.82 2.13 -25.29
CA GLY A 813 -16.12 1.84 -25.91
C GLY A 813 -17.24 1.51 -24.91
N PRO A 814 -18.48 1.32 -25.42
CA PRO A 814 -19.70 1.23 -24.60
C PRO A 814 -19.81 -0.06 -23.77
N GLU A 815 -19.15 -1.15 -24.18
CA GLU A 815 -19.08 -2.40 -23.42
C GLU A 815 -18.01 -2.38 -22.31
N GLY A 816 -17.11 -1.39 -22.34
CA GLY A 816 -16.03 -1.22 -21.37
C GLY A 816 -16.50 -1.22 -19.92
N PRO A 817 -17.53 -0.44 -19.53
CA PRO A 817 -18.02 -0.39 -18.16
C PRO A 817 -18.52 -1.74 -17.61
N SER A 818 -19.34 -2.47 -18.37
CA SER A 818 -19.92 -3.74 -17.90
C SER A 818 -18.85 -4.82 -17.76
N LEU A 819 -17.93 -4.91 -18.72
CA LEU A 819 -16.79 -5.82 -18.67
C LEU A 819 -15.81 -5.45 -17.56
N ALA A 820 -15.55 -4.16 -17.35
CA ALA A 820 -14.70 -3.69 -16.26
C ALA A 820 -15.33 -4.04 -14.91
N ARG A 821 -16.62 -3.74 -14.67
CA ARG A 821 -17.31 -4.12 -13.42
C ARG A 821 -17.20 -5.61 -13.16
N LYS A 822 -17.48 -6.43 -14.18
CA LYS A 822 -17.36 -7.88 -14.08
C LYS A 822 -15.93 -8.30 -13.78
N TRP A 823 -14.95 -7.80 -14.51
CA TRP A 823 -13.55 -8.17 -14.31
C TRP A 823 -13.02 -7.72 -12.95
N PHE A 824 -13.32 -6.50 -12.51
CA PHE A 824 -12.92 -6.00 -11.20
C PHE A 824 -13.59 -6.81 -10.06
N ALA A 825 -14.86 -7.18 -10.23
CA ALA A 825 -15.56 -8.04 -9.28
C ALA A 825 -14.99 -9.49 -9.28
N ASP A 826 -14.77 -10.08 -10.45
CA ASP A 826 -14.32 -11.46 -10.61
C ASP A 826 -12.85 -11.64 -10.20
N GLN A 827 -11.99 -10.66 -10.53
CA GLN A 827 -10.56 -10.75 -10.25
C GLN A 827 -10.18 -10.24 -8.86
N PHE A 828 -10.88 -9.22 -8.35
CA PHE A 828 -10.47 -8.54 -7.11
C PHE A 828 -11.56 -8.41 -6.07
N GLY A 829 -12.82 -8.76 -6.36
CA GLY A 829 -13.93 -8.47 -5.43
C GLY A 829 -14.20 -6.98 -5.26
N ILE A 830 -13.76 -6.18 -6.22
CA ILE A 830 -14.07 -4.76 -6.24
C ILE A 830 -15.47 -4.60 -6.83
N THR A 831 -16.37 -4.10 -5.99
CA THR A 831 -17.72 -3.71 -6.36
C THR A 831 -17.77 -2.20 -6.53
N PHE A 832 -18.72 -1.73 -7.33
CA PHE A 832 -18.92 -0.31 -7.57
C PHE A 832 -20.34 0.07 -7.23
N THR A 833 -20.51 1.03 -6.31
CA THR A 833 -21.78 1.73 -6.17
C THR A 833 -21.76 2.97 -7.04
N GLU A 834 -22.81 3.17 -7.81
CA GLU A 834 -22.94 4.35 -8.65
C GLU A 834 -23.62 5.49 -7.90
N GLU A 835 -23.06 6.68 -8.03
CA GLU A 835 -23.65 7.90 -7.51
C GLU A 835 -23.35 9.06 -8.45
N THR A 836 -24.10 10.15 -8.30
CA THR A 836 -23.86 11.39 -9.02
C THR A 836 -23.18 12.39 -8.10
N ARG A 837 -22.04 12.95 -8.53
CA ARG A 837 -21.37 14.04 -7.82
C ARG A 837 -21.17 15.24 -8.71
N ILE A 838 -21.28 16.44 -8.15
CA ILE A 838 -20.84 17.65 -8.83
C ILE A 838 -19.31 17.67 -8.76
N LEU A 839 -18.67 17.64 -9.92
CA LEU A 839 -17.23 17.53 -10.06
C LEU A 839 -16.75 18.50 -11.15
N THR A 840 -15.59 19.09 -10.92
CA THR A 840 -14.89 19.91 -11.91
C THR A 840 -14.52 19.08 -13.15
N THR A 841 -14.92 19.56 -14.32
CA THR A 841 -14.49 19.11 -15.64
C THR A 841 -13.62 20.21 -16.23
N TYR A 842 -12.48 19.82 -16.79
CA TYR A 842 -11.55 20.69 -17.48
C TYR A 842 -11.93 20.75 -18.96
N VAL A 843 -12.48 21.87 -19.41
CA VAL A 843 -12.95 22.03 -20.79
C VAL A 843 -11.92 22.83 -21.58
N ILE A 844 -11.32 22.21 -22.59
CA ILE A 844 -10.48 22.87 -23.59
C ILE A 844 -11.37 23.39 -24.70
N ARG A 845 -11.32 24.71 -24.93
CA ARG A 845 -12.10 25.42 -25.94
C ARG A 845 -11.31 26.57 -26.54
N ASN A 846 -11.82 27.16 -27.62
CA ASN A 846 -11.29 28.41 -28.16
C ASN A 846 -11.48 29.55 -27.15
N ARG A 847 -10.49 30.43 -27.02
CA ARG A 847 -10.65 31.68 -26.26
C ARG A 847 -11.78 32.51 -26.89
N VAL A 848 -12.72 32.93 -26.07
CA VAL A 848 -13.75 33.90 -26.49
C VAL A 848 -13.10 35.28 -26.42
N HIS A 849 -12.92 35.92 -27.58
CA HIS A 849 -12.39 37.28 -27.68
C HIS A 849 -13.40 38.34 -27.23
#